data_AF-A0A165IUN3-F1
#
_entry.id   AF-A0A165IUN3-F1
#
_cell.length_a   1.000
_cell.length_b   1.000
_cell.length_c   1.000
_cell.angle_alpha   90.00
_cell.angle_beta   90.00
_cell.angle_gamma   90.00
#
_symmetry.space_group_name_H-M   'P 1'
#
loop_
_entity.id
_entity.type
_entity.pdbx_description
1 polymer ?
#
loop_
_entity_poly.entity_id
_entity_poly.type
_entity_poly.pdbx_seq_one_letter_code
_entity_poly.pdbx_strand_id
1 'polypeptide(L)'
;MSHSLATMQDLTANVVVNFDRKVASGGYGDVYKGRLIRGVDGFSGDVAVKVTRFISVNVPEKAMKGIKHELAIWKRQRHPYILPLIGVYLRRGIPCAVSPWCYSGTILQYMKSARRGHEAELDAPVTKCDFDLLRLHCLEIRLLSQVVAGLAYLHAHNLSHGDIKASNVLVKGGVAQLGDFGFSVFLADHSGNTSSHLGTARWFAPESLQEHAHRTREADIWALGCVILEVRTLLVPYHRVADTAVPLAILKDRPFERPEDIHPSLWSMAEACWSRSRKARIVSSNLASRIETTLKYVTLLLEALGALPDVCLVDLEYPNSNSTARSSLASVISKGDNTDLTLAVATARNALRALEVLGKRYPPATLQPTIRLIALKSKQLSVQLMGQLSSLSPLRHAEAVYSVAFLPDGFHIVSSSRDMALRIWDIRTMKTVISPLKGHTDSVRSVAVHGSRIASCSFDGTFRVWNAESGKKILGPITAHSSKRMRCIAYSKDGTRIATAGDDNRAAVWDANTGFQLREMIGHTTRVMCVAFSEDGTRLISGSQGNTIRIWDVASGECIGEPLTGHTDWVTSVCFSPDDKRIFSSSYDGTIRIWHAETRALIVEPLQVACEVLCMALSPDGKHLASGSCGGGMAVWDAETGNASQAPFKYHTKHVWGVAFSKDGHMIASASADKTVALWTATDYWKRYELHDHINGHNFFEALMTNIPHALTNEDIVALSSLTSSEYGREKLCSFHAEAGFPDSRPIALRLLASLSIQLVHGYSSTAPLPSAVDAARAVITTIQALDLRLLPPDLRPVAHALATHDKDASNELMAKLGSVDLRPPLRGHTDDVCSVAFLTDGRRLVSSSVDCTLRIWDVETGKTTGGPLKGHTDSARCVAVYGSRIASCSYDGTFRVWDADSGALVLGPITAHDGEWLNWIAYSREGTHIATAGYDKRVAIWDADTGAQLRAMVGHTAPVMCVAFSEDATRLVSGSQDHTIRIWDVASGECIGEPLARHTRWIHAVCFGPGDKRIFSSSEDSTICIWDTQTSTLIFEPLQINHKVLSMALSPDGKRLVAGSQSGKIVMWDAETGAAISTPFRDHGAEVWGVAFSLNGHKIASASRDGTIGLWDATDHWKRYDIDDEDVQKDDD
;
A
#
# COMPACT_ATOMS: atom_id res chain seq x y z
N MET A 1 52.61 5.78 -39.40
CA MET A 1 51.84 4.87 -38.51
C MET A 1 51.40 5.51 -37.19
N SER A 2 51.84 6.72 -36.83
CA SER A 2 51.56 7.41 -35.55
C SER A 2 50.24 8.20 -35.48
N HIS A 3 49.57 8.50 -36.61
CA HIS A 3 48.44 9.44 -36.61
C HIS A 3 47.03 8.84 -36.41
N SER A 4 46.87 7.52 -36.14
CA SER A 4 45.53 6.90 -35.99
C SER A 4 45.22 6.30 -34.61
N LEU A 5 46.10 6.44 -33.61
CA LEU A 5 45.88 5.96 -32.23
C LEU A 5 45.43 7.07 -31.28
N ALA A 6 45.38 8.33 -31.71
CA ALA A 6 45.07 9.49 -30.87
C ALA A 6 43.70 9.43 -30.15
N THR A 7 42.78 8.54 -30.58
CA THR A 7 41.48 8.31 -29.94
C THR A 7 41.49 7.18 -28.89
N MET A 8 42.54 6.36 -28.82
CA MET A 8 42.72 5.31 -27.80
C MET A 8 43.80 5.74 -26.80
N GLN A 9 43.57 5.48 -25.50
CA GLN A 9 44.52 5.88 -24.46
C GLN A 9 45.74 4.97 -24.54
N ASP A 10 46.86 5.47 -25.07
CA ASP A 10 48.13 4.74 -25.12
C ASP A 10 48.76 4.69 -23.73
N LEU A 11 48.93 3.48 -23.21
CA LEU A 11 49.46 3.20 -21.89
C LEU A 11 50.88 2.60 -21.94
N THR A 12 51.53 2.60 -23.10
CA THR A 12 52.86 1.96 -23.28
C THR A 12 53.91 2.52 -22.33
N ALA A 13 53.90 3.83 -22.08
CA ALA A 13 54.79 4.47 -21.11
C ALA A 13 54.36 4.31 -19.65
N ASN A 14 53.13 3.84 -19.40
CA ASN A 14 52.50 3.81 -18.08
C ASN A 14 52.27 2.39 -17.54
N VAL A 15 52.55 1.34 -18.33
CA VAL A 15 52.39 -0.07 -17.94
C VAL A 15 53.73 -0.78 -18.03
N VAL A 16 54.13 -1.43 -16.94
CA VAL A 16 55.27 -2.36 -16.92
C VAL A 16 54.74 -3.78 -16.97
N VAL A 17 55.16 -4.58 -17.95
CA VAL A 17 54.71 -5.97 -18.15
C VAL A 17 55.89 -6.92 -17.99
N ASN A 18 55.75 -7.96 -17.17
CA ASN A 18 56.72 -9.04 -17.09
C ASN A 18 56.35 -10.13 -18.11
N PHE A 19 57.07 -10.18 -19.24
CA PHE A 19 56.82 -11.14 -20.32
C PHE A 19 57.38 -12.54 -20.06
N ASP A 20 58.17 -12.74 -19.02
CA ASP A 20 58.70 -14.06 -18.64
C ASP A 20 57.68 -14.83 -17.77
N ARG A 21 56.71 -14.11 -17.18
CA ARG A 21 55.67 -14.67 -16.31
C ARG A 21 54.29 -14.62 -16.96
N LYS A 22 54.03 -15.59 -17.84
CA LYS A 22 52.71 -15.79 -18.47
C LYS A 22 51.68 -16.25 -17.44
N VAL A 23 50.49 -15.65 -17.46
CA VAL A 23 49.42 -15.92 -16.48
C VAL A 23 48.38 -16.89 -17.05
N ALA A 24 47.97 -16.68 -18.29
CA ALA A 24 47.03 -17.54 -18.99
C ALA A 24 47.35 -17.58 -20.48
N SER A 25 47.02 -18.71 -21.12
CA SER A 25 47.22 -18.92 -22.56
C SER A 25 45.88 -19.23 -23.22
N GLY A 26 45.48 -18.41 -24.19
CA GLY A 26 44.33 -18.67 -25.05
C GLY A 26 44.76 -19.17 -26.44
N GLY A 27 43.82 -19.68 -27.23
CA GLY A 27 44.10 -20.17 -28.60
C GLY A 27 44.79 -19.14 -29.51
N TYR A 28 44.63 -17.84 -29.22
CA TYR A 28 45.06 -16.77 -30.11
C TYR A 28 45.74 -15.57 -29.41
N GLY A 29 46.09 -15.70 -28.14
CA GLY A 29 46.78 -14.65 -27.38
C GLY A 29 47.17 -15.11 -25.97
N ASP A 30 48.27 -14.58 -25.45
CA ASP A 30 48.75 -14.84 -24.10
C ASP A 30 48.49 -13.63 -23.20
N VAL A 31 48.03 -13.88 -21.97
CA VAL A 31 47.76 -12.84 -20.97
C VAL A 31 48.93 -12.76 -20.01
N TYR A 32 49.45 -11.56 -19.85
CA TYR A 32 50.54 -11.23 -18.94
C TYR A 32 50.04 -10.31 -17.83
N LYS A 33 50.65 -10.44 -16.65
CA LYS A 33 50.42 -9.50 -15.56
C LYS A 33 51.28 -8.26 -15.79
N GLY A 34 50.63 -7.10 -15.83
CA GLY A 34 51.28 -5.80 -15.84
C GLY A 34 50.99 -5.00 -14.59
N ARG A 35 51.70 -3.89 -14.40
CA ARG A 35 51.43 -2.90 -13.36
C ARG A 35 51.40 -1.50 -13.95
N LEU A 36 50.33 -0.78 -13.66
CA LEU A 36 50.18 0.63 -14.03
C LEU A 36 50.98 1.50 -13.04
N ILE A 37 51.98 2.22 -13.51
CA ILE A 37 52.91 3.01 -12.67
C ILE A 37 52.42 4.44 -12.39
N ARG A 38 51.42 4.93 -13.13
CA ARG A 38 50.73 6.21 -12.90
C ARG A 38 49.23 5.98 -12.96
N GLY A 39 48.47 6.64 -12.09
CA GLY A 39 47.01 6.54 -12.08
C GLY A 39 46.42 7.10 -13.38
N VAL A 40 45.54 6.32 -14.03
CA VAL A 40 44.86 6.71 -15.27
C VAL A 40 43.37 6.37 -15.13
N ASP A 41 42.49 7.34 -15.39
CA ASP A 41 41.02 7.19 -15.28
C ASP A 41 40.55 6.57 -13.96
N GLY A 42 41.20 6.93 -12.84
CA GLY A 42 40.89 6.38 -11.51
C GLY A 42 41.40 4.96 -11.24
N PHE A 43 42.12 4.35 -12.17
CA PHE A 43 42.78 3.05 -11.98
C PHE A 43 44.26 3.22 -11.63
N SER A 44 44.70 2.52 -10.59
CA SER A 44 46.12 2.36 -10.22
C SER A 44 46.34 0.95 -9.68
N GLY A 45 47.43 0.28 -10.06
CA GLY A 45 47.75 -1.07 -9.57
C GLY A 45 47.97 -2.11 -10.68
N ASP A 46 47.72 -3.38 -10.35
CA ASP A 46 47.91 -4.50 -11.28
C ASP A 46 46.88 -4.46 -12.43
N VAL A 47 47.34 -4.76 -13.64
CA VAL A 47 46.53 -4.82 -14.87
C VAL A 47 46.77 -6.13 -15.62
N ALA A 48 45.79 -6.58 -16.39
CA ALA A 48 45.95 -7.68 -17.34
C ALA A 48 46.30 -7.12 -18.72
N VAL A 49 47.39 -7.60 -19.31
CA VAL A 49 47.82 -7.23 -20.66
C VAL A 49 47.69 -8.43 -21.57
N LYS A 50 46.69 -8.40 -22.46
CA LYS A 50 46.48 -9.46 -23.45
C LYS A 50 47.30 -9.17 -24.70
N VAL A 51 48.26 -10.04 -24.99
CA VAL A 51 49.12 -9.96 -26.16
C VAL A 51 48.66 -10.96 -27.21
N THR A 52 48.42 -10.51 -28.42
CA THR A 52 48.10 -11.38 -29.57
C THR A 52 49.32 -12.20 -29.97
N ARG A 53 49.15 -13.50 -30.25
CA ARG A 53 50.26 -14.38 -30.69
C ARG A 53 50.66 -14.07 -32.13
N PHE A 54 51.59 -13.14 -32.34
CA PHE A 54 52.30 -12.99 -33.62
C PHE A 54 53.81 -13.00 -33.39
N ILE A 55 54.50 -13.81 -34.18
CA ILE A 55 55.97 -13.93 -34.19
C ILE A 55 56.56 -13.11 -35.38
N SER A 56 55.74 -12.64 -36.31
CA SER A 56 56.16 -11.89 -37.50
C SER A 56 56.13 -10.37 -37.28
N VAL A 57 57.17 -9.69 -37.79
CA VAL A 57 57.34 -8.23 -37.77
C VAL A 57 56.38 -7.51 -38.76
N ASN A 58 55.72 -8.24 -39.67
CA ASN A 58 54.78 -7.69 -40.66
C ASN A 58 53.36 -8.27 -40.46
N VAL A 59 52.49 -7.52 -39.77
CA VAL A 59 51.05 -7.83 -39.68
C VAL A 59 50.32 -7.18 -40.87
N PRO A 60 49.47 -7.92 -41.63
CA PRO A 60 48.72 -7.36 -42.75
C PRO A 60 47.86 -6.15 -42.35
N GLU A 61 47.80 -5.13 -43.20
CA GLU A 61 47.08 -3.88 -42.90
C GLU A 61 45.58 -4.11 -42.60
N LYS A 62 44.94 -5.05 -43.31
CA LYS A 62 43.56 -5.47 -43.09
C LYS A 62 43.35 -6.02 -41.67
N ALA A 63 44.30 -6.82 -41.19
CA ALA A 63 44.21 -7.40 -39.85
C ALA A 63 44.41 -6.34 -38.76
N MET A 64 45.37 -5.43 -38.96
CA MET A 64 45.62 -4.31 -38.05
C MET A 64 44.42 -3.33 -37.99
N LYS A 65 43.76 -3.07 -39.12
CA LYS A 65 42.54 -2.25 -39.18
C LYS A 65 41.39 -2.86 -38.38
N GLY A 66 41.26 -4.19 -38.44
CA GLY A 66 40.29 -4.93 -37.65
C GLY A 66 40.54 -4.91 -36.14
N ILE A 67 41.79 -5.15 -35.71
CA ILE A 67 42.18 -5.06 -34.29
C ILE A 67 41.87 -3.66 -33.72
N LYS A 68 42.16 -2.61 -34.49
CA LYS A 68 41.82 -1.22 -34.09
C LYS A 68 40.31 -0.99 -34.01
N HIS A 69 39.54 -1.53 -34.93
CA HIS A 69 38.08 -1.37 -34.93
C HIS A 69 37.45 -1.98 -33.66
N GLU A 70 37.86 -3.19 -33.28
CA GLU A 70 37.39 -3.88 -32.08
C GLU A 70 37.76 -3.11 -30.79
N LEU A 71 39.00 -2.63 -30.68
CA LEU A 71 39.43 -1.80 -29.54
C LEU A 71 38.59 -0.52 -29.39
N ALA A 72 38.18 0.08 -30.51
CA ALA A 72 37.33 1.27 -30.50
C ALA A 72 35.91 0.96 -30.04
N ILE A 73 35.35 -0.19 -30.42
CA ILE A 73 34.04 -0.66 -29.94
C ILE A 73 34.09 -0.91 -28.43
N TRP A 74 35.13 -1.60 -27.96
CA TRP A 74 35.34 -1.91 -26.53
C TRP A 74 35.44 -0.68 -25.64
N LYS A 75 36.22 0.33 -26.07
CA LYS A 75 36.39 1.57 -25.29
C LYS A 75 35.06 2.28 -25.03
N ARG A 76 34.07 2.11 -25.92
CA ARG A 76 32.75 2.76 -25.82
C ARG A 76 31.76 2.01 -24.94
N GLN A 77 32.00 0.74 -24.61
CA GLN A 77 31.07 -0.03 -23.79
C GLN A 77 31.27 0.29 -22.31
N ARG A 78 30.23 0.87 -21.68
CA ARG A 78 30.18 1.14 -20.25
C ARG A 78 28.99 0.41 -19.66
N HIS A 79 29.24 -0.78 -19.11
CA HIS A 79 28.22 -1.58 -18.45
C HIS A 79 28.83 -2.32 -17.24
N PRO A 80 28.11 -2.49 -16.11
CA PRO A 80 28.63 -3.14 -14.91
C PRO A 80 29.15 -4.57 -15.13
N TYR A 81 28.57 -5.29 -16.10
CA TYR A 81 28.91 -6.69 -16.42
C TYR A 81 29.78 -6.86 -17.67
N ILE A 82 30.38 -5.76 -18.15
CA ILE A 82 31.37 -5.78 -19.23
C ILE A 82 32.70 -5.31 -18.66
N LEU A 83 33.75 -6.09 -18.87
CA LEU A 83 35.08 -5.75 -18.37
C LEU A 83 35.59 -4.50 -19.13
N PRO A 84 35.84 -3.38 -18.45
CA PRO A 84 36.23 -2.15 -19.13
C PRO A 84 37.64 -2.26 -19.72
N LEU A 85 37.82 -1.71 -20.92
CA LEU A 85 39.14 -1.47 -21.49
C LEU A 85 39.74 -0.20 -20.86
N ILE A 86 40.88 -0.33 -20.17
CA ILE A 86 41.60 0.82 -19.58
C ILE A 86 42.35 1.55 -20.69
N GLY A 87 42.98 0.81 -21.61
CA GLY A 87 43.71 1.41 -22.71
C GLY A 87 44.47 0.37 -23.52
N VAL A 88 45.45 0.84 -24.28
CA VAL A 88 46.23 0.00 -25.20
C VAL A 88 47.71 0.07 -24.84
N TYR A 89 48.39 -1.07 -24.83
CA TYR A 89 49.83 -1.19 -24.69
C TYR A 89 50.43 -1.62 -26.03
N LEU A 90 51.40 -0.88 -26.57
CA LEU A 90 52.04 -1.21 -27.84
C LEU A 90 53.26 -2.09 -27.62
N ARG A 91 53.17 -3.38 -28.00
CA ARG A 91 54.32 -4.29 -28.01
C ARG A 91 54.90 -4.37 -29.41
N ARG A 92 56.08 -3.78 -29.64
CA ARG A 92 56.76 -3.76 -30.96
C ARG A 92 55.82 -3.26 -32.09
N GLY A 93 54.98 -2.27 -31.81
CA GLY A 93 54.02 -1.71 -32.77
C GLY A 93 52.66 -2.41 -32.87
N ILE A 94 52.45 -3.50 -32.13
CA ILE A 94 51.17 -4.23 -32.10
C ILE A 94 50.34 -3.80 -30.88
N PRO A 95 49.08 -3.34 -31.08
CA PRO A 95 48.21 -2.93 -29.98
C PRO A 95 47.73 -4.14 -29.16
N CYS A 96 48.07 -4.12 -27.86
CA CYS A 96 47.65 -5.10 -26.86
C CYS A 96 46.61 -4.45 -25.93
N ALA A 97 45.55 -5.17 -25.60
CA ALA A 97 44.50 -4.66 -24.72
C ALA A 97 44.96 -4.65 -23.26
N VAL A 98 44.68 -3.56 -22.56
CA VAL A 98 44.92 -3.41 -21.12
C VAL A 98 43.59 -3.33 -20.39
N SER A 99 43.33 -4.28 -19.50
CA SER A 99 42.12 -4.34 -18.68
C SER A 99 42.48 -4.45 -17.19
N PRO A 100 41.52 -4.19 -16.26
CA PRO A 100 41.78 -4.35 -14.84
C PRO A 100 42.19 -5.78 -14.51
N TRP A 101 43.14 -5.94 -13.58
CA TRP A 101 43.48 -7.26 -13.06
C TRP A 101 42.37 -7.81 -12.16
N CYS A 102 42.00 -9.07 -12.35
CA CYS A 102 41.00 -9.76 -11.54
C CYS A 102 41.68 -10.84 -10.68
N TYR A 103 41.92 -10.55 -9.40
CA TYR A 103 42.55 -11.49 -8.46
C TYR A 103 41.70 -12.74 -8.20
N SER A 104 40.38 -12.64 -8.35
CA SER A 104 39.45 -13.77 -8.20
C SER A 104 39.43 -14.72 -9.40
N GLY A 105 40.16 -14.38 -10.49
CA GLY A 105 40.32 -15.25 -11.66
C GLY A 105 39.10 -15.31 -12.58
N THR A 106 39.03 -16.37 -13.37
CA THR A 106 37.87 -16.66 -14.23
C THR A 106 36.68 -17.12 -13.40
N ILE A 107 35.47 -17.08 -13.95
CA ILE A 107 34.26 -17.59 -13.27
C ILE A 107 34.43 -19.06 -12.83
N LEU A 108 35.17 -19.88 -13.58
CA LEU A 108 35.48 -21.26 -13.19
C LEU A 108 36.44 -21.36 -12.02
N GLN A 109 37.49 -20.53 -11.99
CA GLN A 109 38.42 -20.50 -10.86
C GLN A 109 37.71 -20.01 -9.59
N TYR A 110 36.85 -19.01 -9.73
CA TYR A 110 36.03 -18.50 -8.65
C TYR A 110 35.05 -19.56 -8.13
N MET A 111 34.35 -20.26 -9.02
CA MET A 111 33.44 -21.35 -8.66
C MET A 111 34.17 -22.56 -8.06
N LYS A 112 35.34 -22.93 -8.58
CA LYS A 112 36.21 -23.96 -7.96
C LYS A 112 36.62 -23.57 -6.54
N SER A 113 36.97 -22.31 -6.32
CA SER A 113 37.30 -21.82 -4.98
C SER A 113 36.09 -21.85 -4.04
N ALA A 114 34.89 -21.49 -4.54
CA ALA A 114 33.66 -21.58 -3.76
C ALA A 114 33.27 -23.03 -3.44
N ARG A 115 33.62 -23.99 -4.31
CA ARG A 115 33.30 -25.42 -4.13
C ARG A 115 34.31 -26.21 -3.30
N ARG A 116 35.56 -25.78 -3.16
CA ARG A 116 36.58 -26.50 -2.37
C ARG A 116 36.20 -26.75 -0.90
N GLY A 117 35.26 -25.98 -0.34
CA GLY A 117 34.69 -26.25 0.99
C GLY A 117 33.58 -27.32 1.01
N HIS A 118 33.07 -27.73 -0.15
CA HIS A 118 31.85 -28.55 -0.32
C HIS A 118 32.07 -29.81 -1.19
N GLU A 119 33.27 -30.06 -1.72
CA GLU A 119 33.57 -31.21 -2.60
C GLU A 119 33.31 -32.58 -1.92
N ALA A 120 33.56 -32.71 -0.61
CA ALA A 120 33.32 -33.95 0.14
C ALA A 120 31.83 -34.19 0.48
N GLU A 121 30.99 -33.15 0.41
CA GLU A 121 29.57 -33.20 0.78
C GLU A 121 28.66 -33.55 -0.41
N LEU A 122 29.16 -33.35 -1.64
CA LEU A 122 28.46 -33.66 -2.89
C LEU A 122 28.42 -35.16 -3.22
N ASP A 123 29.35 -35.95 -2.69
CA ASP A 123 29.43 -37.42 -2.90
C ASP A 123 28.80 -38.25 -1.76
N ALA A 124 28.35 -37.63 -0.67
CA ALA A 124 27.74 -38.29 0.50
C ALA A 124 26.21 -38.09 0.54
N PRO A 125 25.42 -39.03 1.13
CA PRO A 125 24.00 -38.80 1.35
C PRO A 125 23.80 -37.62 2.31
N VAL A 126 23.29 -36.53 1.73
CA VAL A 126 23.17 -35.19 2.33
C VAL A 126 22.33 -35.25 3.59
N THR A 127 22.98 -35.18 4.76
CA THR A 127 22.29 -35.24 6.06
C THR A 127 22.63 -34.06 6.98
N LYS A 128 23.39 -33.06 6.50
CA LYS A 128 23.63 -31.79 7.22
C LYS A 128 23.89 -30.55 6.34
N CYS A 129 23.93 -30.65 5.00
CA CYS A 129 24.54 -29.64 4.10
C CYS A 129 23.58 -29.01 3.08
N ASP A 130 22.29 -28.89 3.37
CA ASP A 130 21.32 -28.33 2.41
C ASP A 130 21.43 -26.81 2.23
N PHE A 131 21.81 -26.09 3.30
CA PHE A 131 21.82 -24.61 3.29
C PHE A 131 23.01 -24.04 2.53
N ASP A 132 24.18 -24.66 2.65
CA ASP A 132 25.38 -24.21 1.93
C ASP A 132 25.33 -24.60 0.45
N LEU A 133 24.68 -25.71 0.09
CA LEU A 133 24.39 -26.04 -1.31
C LEU A 133 23.40 -25.03 -1.93
N LEU A 134 22.36 -24.61 -1.20
CA LEU A 134 21.45 -23.54 -1.65
C LEU A 134 22.19 -22.21 -1.85
N ARG A 135 23.12 -21.85 -0.94
CA ARG A 135 24.01 -20.69 -1.10
C ARG A 135 24.89 -20.79 -2.34
N LEU A 136 25.42 -21.99 -2.61
CA LEU A 136 26.22 -22.25 -3.81
C LEU A 136 25.37 -22.08 -5.09
N HIS A 137 24.14 -22.57 -5.11
CA HIS A 137 23.21 -22.35 -6.23
C HIS A 137 22.82 -20.89 -6.41
N CYS A 138 22.55 -20.16 -5.31
CA CYS A 138 22.34 -18.70 -5.37
C CYS A 138 23.55 -17.99 -6.00
N LEU A 139 24.76 -18.39 -5.63
CA LEU A 139 26.00 -17.84 -6.18
C LEU A 139 26.11 -18.13 -7.68
N GLU A 140 25.86 -19.37 -8.11
CA GLU A 140 25.87 -19.79 -9.52
C GLU A 140 24.89 -18.97 -10.37
N ILE A 141 23.63 -18.92 -9.95
CA ILE A 141 22.56 -18.21 -10.66
C ILE A 141 22.87 -16.70 -10.70
N ARG A 142 23.40 -16.13 -9.62
CA ARG A 142 23.79 -14.73 -9.56
C ARG A 142 24.89 -14.39 -10.56
N LEU A 143 25.96 -15.18 -10.60
CA LEU A 143 27.07 -14.94 -11.52
C LEU A 143 26.61 -15.13 -12.97
N LEU A 144 25.82 -16.18 -13.26
CA LEU A 144 25.26 -16.41 -14.60
C LEU A 144 24.29 -15.30 -15.02
N SER A 145 23.48 -14.76 -14.09
CA SER A 145 22.58 -13.64 -14.36
C SER A 145 23.34 -12.39 -14.80
N GLN A 146 24.48 -12.10 -14.16
CA GLN A 146 25.37 -10.99 -14.54
C GLN A 146 25.96 -11.20 -15.94
N VAL A 147 26.40 -12.42 -16.26
CA VAL A 147 26.90 -12.78 -17.61
C VAL A 147 25.82 -12.58 -18.66
N VAL A 148 24.61 -13.07 -18.42
CA VAL A 148 23.47 -12.95 -19.35
C VAL A 148 23.08 -11.48 -19.55
N ALA A 149 23.04 -10.68 -18.48
CA ALA A 149 22.74 -9.26 -18.56
C ALA A 149 23.80 -8.47 -19.34
N GLY A 150 25.10 -8.81 -19.15
CA GLY A 150 26.17 -8.27 -19.98
C GLY A 150 26.00 -8.61 -21.46
N LEU A 151 25.62 -9.86 -21.78
CA LEU A 151 25.39 -10.28 -23.16
C LEU A 151 24.16 -9.60 -23.78
N ALA A 152 23.08 -9.47 -23.00
CA ALA A 152 21.87 -8.79 -23.44
C ALA A 152 22.12 -7.31 -23.79
N TYR A 153 22.94 -6.62 -22.99
CA TYR A 153 23.38 -5.26 -23.32
C TYR A 153 24.13 -5.19 -24.66
N LEU A 154 25.01 -6.15 -24.94
CA LEU A 154 25.77 -6.18 -26.20
C LEU A 154 24.85 -6.41 -27.41
N HIS A 155 23.95 -7.38 -27.29
CA HIS A 155 22.97 -7.68 -28.31
C HIS A 155 22.03 -6.48 -28.58
N ALA A 156 21.64 -5.74 -27.55
CA ALA A 156 20.84 -4.51 -27.68
C ALA A 156 21.58 -3.40 -28.45
N HIS A 157 22.91 -3.35 -28.36
CA HIS A 157 23.77 -2.43 -29.12
C HIS A 157 24.19 -2.99 -30.50
N ASN A 158 23.51 -4.04 -30.96
CA ASN A 158 23.79 -4.75 -32.20
C ASN A 158 25.19 -5.38 -32.31
N LEU A 159 25.81 -5.70 -31.18
CA LEU A 159 27.13 -6.35 -31.12
C LEU A 159 26.99 -7.84 -30.78
N SER A 160 27.70 -8.69 -31.50
CA SER A 160 27.89 -10.12 -31.17
C SER A 160 29.28 -10.33 -30.55
N HIS A 161 29.37 -11.20 -29.55
CA HIS A 161 30.60 -11.47 -28.81
C HIS A 161 31.56 -12.38 -29.57
N GLY A 162 31.06 -13.49 -30.12
CA GLY A 162 31.77 -14.39 -31.03
C GLY A 162 32.88 -15.26 -30.42
N ASP A 163 33.00 -15.33 -29.09
CA ASP A 163 33.92 -16.24 -28.37
C ASP A 163 33.50 -16.37 -26.88
N ILE A 164 32.21 -16.62 -26.64
CA ILE A 164 31.70 -16.79 -25.27
C ILE A 164 32.15 -18.15 -24.73
N LYS A 165 32.87 -18.13 -23.61
CA LYS A 165 33.26 -19.31 -22.84
C LYS A 165 33.55 -18.90 -21.40
N ALA A 166 33.47 -19.83 -20.45
CA ALA A 166 33.60 -19.48 -19.05
C ALA A 166 34.99 -18.89 -18.70
N SER A 167 36.04 -19.28 -19.44
CA SER A 167 37.38 -18.69 -19.29
C SER A 167 37.49 -17.22 -19.70
N ASN A 168 36.57 -16.70 -20.51
CA ASN A 168 36.50 -15.29 -20.90
C ASN A 168 35.60 -14.45 -19.96
N VAL A 169 35.02 -15.07 -18.94
CA VAL A 169 34.26 -14.38 -17.89
C VAL A 169 35.14 -14.21 -16.67
N LEU A 170 35.42 -12.97 -16.28
CA LEU A 170 36.22 -12.66 -15.10
C LEU A 170 35.33 -12.25 -13.93
N VAL A 171 35.71 -12.64 -12.72
CA VAL A 171 35.00 -12.23 -11.50
C VAL A 171 35.83 -11.17 -10.78
N LYS A 172 35.21 -10.04 -10.44
CA LYS A 172 35.83 -8.96 -9.67
C LYS A 172 34.90 -8.54 -8.55
N GLY A 173 35.32 -8.71 -7.30
CA GLY A 173 34.50 -8.36 -6.13
C GLY A 173 33.14 -9.07 -6.10
N GLY A 174 33.08 -10.32 -6.59
CA GLY A 174 31.84 -11.10 -6.69
C GLY A 174 30.92 -10.74 -7.87
N VAL A 175 31.38 -9.85 -8.77
CA VAL A 175 30.67 -9.50 -10.01
C VAL A 175 31.34 -10.18 -11.19
N ALA A 176 30.60 -11.02 -11.91
CA ALA A 176 31.00 -11.62 -13.17
C ALA A 176 30.88 -10.59 -14.30
N GLN A 177 31.97 -10.41 -15.03
CA GLN A 177 32.08 -9.48 -16.14
C GLN A 177 32.53 -10.23 -17.38
N LEU A 178 31.78 -10.06 -18.47
CA LEU A 178 32.18 -10.52 -19.80
C LEU A 178 33.42 -9.75 -20.23
N GLY A 179 34.49 -10.48 -20.52
CA GLY A 179 35.69 -9.94 -21.13
C GLY A 179 35.96 -10.59 -22.48
N ASP A 180 36.90 -9.99 -23.22
CA ASP A 180 37.59 -10.65 -24.33
C ASP A 180 36.74 -10.99 -25.58
N PHE A 181 36.27 -9.96 -26.30
CA PHE A 181 35.74 -10.13 -27.67
C PHE A 181 36.92 -10.48 -28.53
N GLY A 182 36.76 -11.49 -29.40
CA GLY A 182 37.82 -12.11 -30.18
C GLY A 182 38.76 -11.12 -30.88
N PHE A 183 39.76 -10.63 -30.15
CA PHE A 183 40.94 -9.89 -30.61
C PHE A 183 41.71 -10.63 -31.72
N SER A 184 41.39 -11.91 -31.87
CA SER A 184 42.03 -12.92 -32.67
C SER A 184 41.40 -13.19 -34.03
N VAL A 185 40.28 -12.56 -34.36
CA VAL A 185 39.46 -12.94 -35.52
C VAL A 185 39.89 -12.31 -36.84
N PHE A 186 40.68 -11.24 -36.80
CA PHE A 186 41.09 -10.53 -38.02
C PHE A 186 42.29 -11.13 -38.75
N LEU A 187 42.79 -12.29 -38.28
CA LEU A 187 44.11 -12.81 -38.68
C LEU A 187 44.04 -14.15 -39.44
N ALA A 188 42.85 -14.66 -39.76
CA ALA A 188 42.66 -15.89 -40.54
C ALA A 188 42.63 -15.66 -42.07
N ASP A 189 43.15 -14.53 -42.57
CA ASP A 189 43.02 -14.13 -43.97
C ASP A 189 44.21 -14.59 -44.85
N HIS A 190 44.91 -15.66 -44.48
CA HIS A 190 46.15 -16.11 -45.17
C HIS A 190 46.16 -17.57 -45.63
N SER A 191 45.03 -18.30 -45.60
CA SER A 191 45.02 -19.71 -46.07
C SER A 191 44.00 -20.04 -47.15
N GLY A 192 43.25 -19.08 -47.69
CA GLY A 192 42.34 -19.36 -48.81
C GLY A 192 41.17 -20.31 -48.50
N ASN A 193 40.98 -20.73 -47.24
CA ASN A 193 39.77 -21.39 -46.77
C ASN A 193 38.85 -20.32 -46.17
N THR A 194 37.69 -20.10 -46.79
CA THR A 194 36.64 -19.20 -46.28
C THR A 194 35.92 -19.75 -45.02
N SER A 195 36.36 -20.88 -44.48
CA SER A 195 35.95 -21.39 -43.17
C SER A 195 36.83 -20.85 -42.04
N SER A 196 36.68 -19.56 -41.73
CA SER A 196 37.12 -19.05 -40.43
C SER A 196 36.22 -19.66 -39.35
N HIS A 197 36.58 -20.82 -38.83
CA HIS A 197 35.95 -21.37 -37.62
C HIS A 197 36.40 -20.52 -36.42
N LEU A 198 35.68 -19.44 -36.17
CA LEU A 198 36.04 -18.38 -35.23
C LEU A 198 35.68 -18.76 -33.79
N GLY A 199 36.68 -19.13 -32.98
CA GLY A 199 36.55 -19.40 -31.53
C GLY A 199 37.04 -20.79 -31.13
N THR A 200 36.71 -21.24 -29.91
CA THR A 200 37.08 -22.59 -29.43
C THR A 200 35.99 -23.60 -29.79
N ALA A 201 36.35 -24.62 -30.59
CA ALA A 201 35.39 -25.51 -31.27
C ALA A 201 34.31 -26.13 -30.38
N ARG A 202 34.60 -26.38 -29.10
CA ARG A 202 33.69 -26.99 -28.12
C ARG A 202 32.49 -26.10 -27.72
N TRP A 203 32.50 -24.81 -28.05
CA TRP A 203 31.38 -23.88 -27.79
C TRP A 203 30.69 -23.42 -29.09
N PHE A 204 31.02 -24.02 -30.23
CA PHE A 204 30.42 -23.66 -31.50
C PHE A 204 28.98 -24.11 -31.59
N ALA A 205 28.15 -23.18 -32.10
CA ALA A 205 26.85 -23.52 -32.61
C ALA A 205 26.99 -24.36 -33.89
N PRO A 206 26.02 -25.21 -34.23
CA PRO A 206 26.06 -26.06 -35.43
C PRO A 206 26.35 -25.28 -36.72
N GLU A 207 25.82 -24.05 -36.84
CA GLU A 207 26.08 -23.18 -37.97
C GLU A 207 27.49 -22.62 -38.07
N SER A 208 28.20 -22.56 -36.94
CA SER A 208 29.57 -22.06 -36.90
C SER A 208 30.57 -23.05 -37.52
N LEU A 209 30.09 -24.26 -37.87
CA LEU A 209 30.83 -25.31 -38.58
C LEU A 209 30.67 -25.25 -40.11
N GLN A 210 29.84 -24.35 -40.66
CA GLN A 210 29.65 -24.19 -42.10
C GLN A 210 30.74 -23.28 -42.71
N GLU A 211 31.12 -23.51 -43.98
CA GLU A 211 31.96 -22.57 -44.73
C GLU A 211 31.24 -21.21 -44.76
N HIS A 212 31.92 -20.13 -44.35
CA HIS A 212 31.38 -18.76 -44.15
C HIS A 212 30.67 -18.45 -42.80
N ALA A 213 30.94 -19.21 -41.73
CA ALA A 213 30.39 -18.97 -40.40
C ALA A 213 30.59 -17.54 -39.84
N HIS A 214 29.48 -16.82 -39.62
CA HIS A 214 29.46 -15.46 -39.06
C HIS A 214 29.35 -15.45 -37.52
N ARG A 215 29.88 -14.39 -36.87
CA ARG A 215 29.59 -14.06 -35.47
C ARG A 215 28.16 -13.55 -35.35
N THR A 216 27.23 -14.41 -34.94
CA THR A 216 25.83 -14.03 -34.77
C THR A 216 25.41 -14.06 -33.29
N ARG A 217 24.38 -13.30 -32.96
CA ARG A 217 23.82 -13.27 -31.58
C ARG A 217 23.29 -14.63 -31.17
N GLU A 218 22.79 -15.40 -32.13
CA GLU A 218 22.27 -16.75 -31.91
C GLU A 218 23.40 -17.72 -31.57
N ALA A 219 24.59 -17.55 -32.17
CA ALA A 219 25.78 -18.33 -31.82
C ALA A 219 26.30 -17.98 -30.42
N ASP A 220 26.20 -16.72 -30.01
CA ASP A 220 26.50 -16.28 -28.64
C ASP A 220 25.56 -16.91 -27.62
N ILE A 221 24.26 -16.98 -27.93
CA ILE A 221 23.27 -17.65 -27.07
C ILE A 221 23.60 -19.13 -26.91
N TRP A 222 23.95 -19.84 -27.99
CA TRP A 222 24.37 -21.24 -27.92
C TRP A 222 25.57 -21.42 -26.97
N ALA A 223 26.61 -20.62 -27.19
CA ALA A 223 27.83 -20.66 -26.40
C ALA A 223 27.58 -20.31 -24.92
N LEU A 224 26.68 -19.36 -24.63
CA LEU A 224 26.24 -19.03 -23.28
C LEU A 224 25.60 -20.22 -22.58
N GLY A 225 24.75 -20.99 -23.27
CA GLY A 225 24.19 -22.18 -22.66
C GLY A 225 25.28 -23.22 -22.34
N CYS A 226 26.30 -23.38 -23.20
CA CYS A 226 27.47 -24.21 -22.86
C CYS A 226 28.21 -23.69 -21.63
N VAL A 227 28.27 -22.37 -21.42
CA VAL A 227 28.82 -21.75 -20.20
C VAL A 227 27.96 -22.07 -18.96
N ILE A 228 26.63 -22.08 -19.07
CA ILE A 228 25.74 -22.50 -17.96
C ILE A 228 26.10 -23.93 -17.52
N LEU A 229 26.28 -24.83 -18.48
CA LEU A 229 26.68 -26.22 -18.21
C LEU A 229 28.08 -26.30 -17.59
N GLU A 230 29.04 -25.56 -18.14
CA GLU A 230 30.43 -25.57 -17.71
C GLU A 230 30.59 -24.99 -16.29
N VAL A 231 29.87 -23.92 -15.96
CA VAL A 231 29.85 -23.33 -14.61
C VAL A 231 29.29 -24.32 -13.59
N ARG A 232 28.26 -25.09 -13.96
CA ARG A 232 27.69 -26.10 -13.07
C ARG A 232 28.53 -27.36 -12.95
N THR A 233 29.08 -27.88 -14.04
CA THR A 233 29.81 -29.15 -14.01
C THR A 233 31.29 -28.96 -13.69
N LEU A 234 31.82 -27.75 -13.85
CA LEU A 234 33.25 -27.43 -13.89
C LEU A 234 34.04 -28.21 -14.95
N LEU A 235 33.32 -28.86 -15.88
CA LEU A 235 33.85 -29.65 -16.98
C LEU A 235 33.63 -28.91 -18.29
N VAL A 236 34.67 -28.94 -19.12
CA VAL A 236 34.61 -28.38 -20.47
C VAL A 236 33.50 -29.06 -21.28
N PRO A 237 32.72 -28.33 -22.11
CA PRO A 237 31.72 -28.94 -22.98
C PRO A 237 32.30 -30.09 -23.81
N TYR A 238 31.54 -31.17 -23.93
CA TYR A 238 31.93 -32.40 -24.62
C TYR A 238 33.19 -33.06 -24.04
N HIS A 239 33.46 -32.94 -22.73
CA HIS A 239 34.67 -33.51 -22.10
C HIS A 239 34.90 -35.01 -22.37
N ARG A 240 33.84 -35.79 -22.64
CA ARG A 240 33.91 -37.22 -23.00
C ARG A 240 34.15 -37.50 -24.49
N VAL A 241 34.25 -36.45 -25.32
CA VAL A 241 34.43 -36.54 -26.77
C VAL A 241 35.81 -36.02 -27.13
N ALA A 242 36.55 -36.81 -27.92
CA ALA A 242 37.85 -36.40 -28.47
C ALA A 242 37.70 -35.16 -29.37
N ASP A 243 38.68 -34.25 -29.35
CA ASP A 243 38.61 -32.97 -30.08
C ASP A 243 38.26 -33.12 -31.57
N THR A 244 38.75 -34.19 -32.21
CA THR A 244 38.47 -34.52 -33.62
C THR A 244 37.02 -34.91 -33.89
N ALA A 245 36.30 -35.41 -32.89
CA ALA A 245 34.90 -35.84 -32.98
C ALA A 245 33.91 -34.80 -32.43
N VAL A 246 34.39 -33.69 -31.86
CA VAL A 246 33.54 -32.60 -31.33
C VAL A 246 32.58 -32.02 -32.39
N PRO A 247 32.99 -31.76 -33.65
CA PRO A 247 32.06 -31.26 -34.67
C PRO A 247 30.87 -32.19 -34.91
N LEU A 248 31.09 -33.51 -34.92
CA LEU A 248 30.03 -34.51 -35.06
C LEU A 248 29.12 -34.56 -33.82
N ALA A 249 29.69 -34.37 -32.61
CA ALA A 249 28.90 -34.33 -31.38
C ALA A 249 28.01 -33.09 -31.26
N ILE A 250 28.46 -31.93 -31.79
CA ILE A 250 27.65 -30.71 -31.90
C ILE A 250 26.43 -30.94 -32.80
N LEU A 251 26.56 -31.83 -33.79
CA LEU A 251 25.49 -32.20 -34.73
C LEU A 251 24.51 -33.27 -34.20
N LYS A 252 24.52 -33.63 -32.91
CA LYS A 252 23.47 -34.45 -32.27
C LYS A 252 22.23 -33.63 -31.87
N ASP A 253 21.03 -34.22 -31.93
CA ASP A 253 19.78 -33.51 -31.58
C ASP A 253 19.75 -33.04 -30.12
N ARG A 254 20.32 -33.85 -29.22
CA ARG A 254 20.56 -33.49 -27.83
C ARG A 254 22.07 -33.53 -27.55
N PRO A 255 22.78 -32.40 -27.60
CA PRO A 255 24.24 -32.39 -27.53
C PRO A 255 24.81 -32.74 -26.15
N PHE A 256 24.03 -32.58 -25.07
CA PHE A 256 24.45 -32.88 -23.70
C PHE A 256 23.37 -33.61 -22.92
N GLU A 257 23.79 -34.46 -21.98
CA GLU A 257 22.92 -35.10 -20.98
C GLU A 257 22.79 -34.21 -19.75
N ARG A 258 21.63 -34.25 -19.09
CA ARG A 258 21.34 -33.47 -17.88
C ARG A 258 22.16 -34.00 -16.70
N PRO A 259 23.02 -33.18 -16.05
CA PRO A 259 23.64 -33.55 -14.78
C PRO A 259 22.58 -33.85 -13.69
N GLU A 260 22.84 -34.79 -12.80
CA GLU A 260 21.87 -35.19 -11.76
C GLU A 260 21.56 -34.06 -10.77
N ASP A 261 22.48 -33.11 -10.62
CA ASP A 261 22.51 -32.07 -9.59
C ASP A 261 22.28 -30.64 -10.14
N ILE A 262 22.05 -30.47 -11.45
CA ILE A 262 21.74 -29.14 -12.01
C ILE A 262 20.29 -28.76 -11.71
N HIS A 263 20.09 -27.50 -11.30
CA HIS A 263 18.76 -26.94 -11.07
C HIS A 263 17.90 -27.06 -12.35
N PRO A 264 16.67 -27.61 -12.29
CA PRO A 264 15.81 -27.83 -13.46
C PRO A 264 15.60 -26.57 -14.31
N SER A 265 15.34 -25.42 -13.67
CA SER A 265 15.21 -24.14 -14.38
C SER A 265 16.48 -23.70 -15.11
N LEU A 266 17.68 -23.91 -14.53
CA LEU A 266 18.95 -23.64 -15.19
C LEU A 266 19.17 -24.57 -16.38
N TRP A 267 18.81 -25.84 -16.24
CA TRP A 267 18.88 -26.81 -17.33
C TRP A 267 17.92 -26.45 -18.48
N SER A 268 16.66 -26.12 -18.18
CA SER A 268 15.68 -25.64 -19.16
C SER A 268 16.15 -24.36 -19.87
N MET A 269 16.77 -23.43 -19.13
CA MET A 269 17.39 -22.23 -19.71
C MET A 269 18.54 -22.58 -20.66
N ALA A 270 19.38 -23.57 -20.30
CA ALA A 270 20.46 -24.05 -21.14
C ALA A 270 19.94 -24.76 -22.40
N GLU A 271 18.92 -25.62 -22.29
CA GLU A 271 18.29 -26.26 -23.45
C GLU A 271 17.67 -25.23 -24.41
N ALA A 272 17.04 -24.17 -23.89
CA ALA A 272 16.50 -23.07 -24.70
C ALA A 272 17.60 -22.28 -25.44
N CYS A 273 18.84 -22.29 -24.92
CA CYS A 273 20.00 -21.71 -25.60
C CYS A 273 20.50 -22.58 -26.75
N TRP A 274 20.36 -23.92 -26.66
CA TRP A 274 20.91 -24.88 -27.62
C TRP A 274 19.88 -25.36 -28.64
N SER A 275 18.82 -24.58 -28.87
CA SER A 275 17.83 -24.91 -29.90
C SER A 275 18.48 -24.97 -31.28
N ARG A 276 18.07 -25.96 -32.08
CA ARG A 276 18.59 -26.17 -33.44
C ARG A 276 18.17 -25.11 -34.43
N SER A 277 16.94 -24.61 -34.30
CA SER A 277 16.50 -23.48 -35.09
C SER A 277 17.12 -22.22 -34.51
N ARG A 278 17.96 -21.53 -35.31
CA ARG A 278 18.58 -20.25 -34.90
C ARG A 278 17.53 -19.24 -34.43
N LYS A 279 16.36 -19.22 -35.08
CA LYS A 279 15.22 -18.35 -34.74
C LYS A 279 14.50 -18.77 -33.46
N ALA A 280 14.58 -20.04 -33.08
CA ALA A 280 13.93 -20.58 -31.89
C ALA A 280 14.84 -20.57 -30.65
N ARG A 281 16.08 -20.07 -30.75
CA ARG A 281 16.93 -19.85 -29.58
C ARG A 281 16.40 -18.68 -28.77
N ILE A 282 16.45 -18.81 -27.45
CA ILE A 282 15.98 -17.76 -26.55
C ILE A 282 16.76 -16.45 -26.76
N VAL A 283 16.03 -15.34 -26.90
CA VAL A 283 16.65 -14.01 -27.00
C VAL A 283 17.32 -13.65 -25.68
N SER A 284 18.49 -13.01 -25.73
CA SER A 284 19.30 -12.68 -24.54
C SER A 284 18.55 -11.85 -23.48
N SER A 285 17.66 -10.95 -23.88
CA SER A 285 16.80 -10.18 -22.96
C SER A 285 15.80 -11.06 -22.20
N ASN A 286 15.20 -12.03 -22.90
CA ASN A 286 14.23 -12.95 -22.30
C ASN A 286 14.93 -13.94 -21.36
N LEU A 287 16.14 -14.39 -21.75
CA LEU A 287 16.98 -15.20 -20.88
C LEU A 287 17.41 -14.42 -19.63
N ALA A 288 17.75 -13.12 -19.77
CA ALA A 288 18.09 -12.25 -18.63
C ALA A 288 16.93 -12.12 -17.64
N SER A 289 15.71 -11.90 -18.16
CA SER A 289 14.49 -11.83 -17.35
C SER A 289 14.21 -13.16 -16.62
N ARG A 290 14.33 -14.30 -17.31
CA ARG A 290 14.12 -15.64 -16.72
C ARG A 290 15.12 -15.95 -15.61
N ILE A 291 16.40 -15.68 -15.82
CA ILE A 291 17.44 -15.98 -14.82
C ILE A 291 17.37 -15.02 -13.62
N GLU A 292 17.01 -13.75 -13.82
CA GLU A 292 16.80 -12.78 -12.74
C GLU A 292 15.59 -13.15 -11.88
N THR A 293 14.49 -13.59 -12.51
CA THR A 293 13.30 -14.08 -11.81
C THR A 293 13.65 -15.31 -10.96
N THR A 294 14.43 -16.23 -11.52
CA THR A 294 14.93 -17.40 -10.79
C THR A 294 15.82 -16.98 -9.62
N LEU A 295 16.72 -16.01 -9.80
CA LEU A 295 17.58 -15.49 -8.74
C LEU A 295 16.79 -14.87 -7.58
N LYS A 296 15.80 -14.03 -7.88
CA LYS A 296 14.92 -13.41 -6.89
C LYS A 296 14.23 -14.47 -6.02
N TYR A 297 13.73 -15.52 -6.66
CA TYR A 297 13.08 -16.63 -5.96
C TYR A 297 14.05 -17.39 -5.03
N VAL A 298 15.19 -17.86 -5.55
CA VAL A 298 16.12 -18.66 -4.75
C VAL A 298 16.72 -17.82 -3.61
N THR A 299 16.88 -16.50 -3.81
CA THR A 299 17.30 -15.55 -2.76
C THR A 299 16.23 -15.41 -1.66
N LEU A 300 14.97 -15.22 -2.03
CA LEU A 300 13.85 -15.17 -1.08
C LEU A 300 13.71 -16.47 -0.28
N LEU A 301 13.94 -17.62 -0.93
CA LEU A 301 13.95 -18.92 -0.26
C LEU A 301 15.09 -19.03 0.75
N LEU A 302 16.31 -18.60 0.37
CA LEU A 302 17.46 -18.58 1.26
C LEU A 302 17.23 -17.65 2.47
N GLU A 303 16.64 -16.48 2.25
CA GLU A 303 16.27 -15.53 3.32
C GLU A 303 15.19 -16.11 4.25
N ALA A 304 14.15 -16.75 3.68
CA ALA A 304 13.07 -17.38 4.44
C ALA A 304 13.55 -18.51 5.33
N LEU A 305 14.48 -19.34 4.85
CA LEU A 305 15.04 -20.43 5.63
C LEU A 305 16.07 -19.91 6.64
N GLY A 306 16.86 -18.89 6.29
CA GLY A 306 17.86 -18.30 7.18
C GLY A 306 17.27 -17.46 8.32
N ALA A 307 16.06 -16.93 8.14
CA ALA A 307 15.37 -16.17 9.17
C ALA A 307 14.79 -17.05 10.29
N LEU A 308 14.61 -18.35 10.07
CA LEU A 308 14.00 -19.25 11.04
C LEU A 308 15.08 -19.95 11.90
N PRO A 309 15.15 -19.71 13.23
CA PRO A 309 16.08 -20.39 14.11
C PRO A 309 15.78 -21.90 14.17
N ASP A 310 16.82 -22.72 14.26
CA ASP A 310 16.72 -24.19 14.39
C ASP A 310 16.13 -24.93 13.17
N VAL A 311 15.90 -24.30 12.01
CA VAL A 311 15.39 -25.02 10.82
C VAL A 311 16.32 -26.13 10.35
N CYS A 312 17.63 -26.02 10.58
CA CYS A 312 18.59 -27.10 10.33
C CYS A 312 18.40 -28.33 11.24
N LEU A 313 17.52 -28.26 12.25
CA LEU A 313 17.20 -29.33 13.21
C LEU A 313 15.77 -29.88 13.05
N VAL A 314 14.96 -29.30 12.15
CA VAL A 314 13.57 -29.74 11.94
C VAL A 314 13.54 -30.72 10.77
N ASP A 315 13.30 -32.00 11.06
CA ASP A 315 13.00 -33.02 10.05
C ASP A 315 11.70 -32.64 9.34
N LEU A 316 11.80 -32.11 8.12
CA LEU A 316 10.66 -31.75 7.30
C LEU A 316 10.08 -33.01 6.67
N GLU A 317 9.16 -33.68 7.37
CA GLU A 317 8.44 -34.82 6.80
C GLU A 317 7.42 -34.39 5.73
N TYR A 318 7.35 -35.20 4.68
CA TYR A 318 6.38 -35.06 3.60
C TYR A 318 5.06 -35.71 4.04
N PRO A 319 3.92 -34.98 4.04
CA PRO A 319 2.64 -35.64 4.19
C PRO A 319 2.35 -36.37 2.88
N ASN A 320 2.39 -37.71 2.92
CA ASN A 320 1.96 -38.69 1.90
C ASN A 320 3.01 -39.39 1.02
N SER A 321 4.31 -39.41 1.38
CA SER A 321 5.20 -40.42 0.79
C SER A 321 5.22 -41.67 1.67
N ASN A 322 4.64 -42.78 1.20
CA ASN A 322 4.78 -44.12 1.79
C ASN A 322 6.21 -44.70 1.70
N SER A 323 7.24 -43.85 1.54
CA SER A 323 8.62 -44.27 1.65
C SER A 323 9.27 -43.57 2.83
N THR A 324 9.97 -44.36 3.64
CA THR A 324 10.88 -43.96 4.72
C THR A 324 12.10 -43.18 4.21
N ALA A 325 11.97 -42.42 3.12
CA ALA A 325 13.03 -41.64 2.53
C ALA A 325 13.12 -40.28 3.22
N ARG A 326 14.06 -40.18 4.18
CA ARG A 326 14.62 -38.93 4.68
C ARG A 326 15.05 -38.08 3.49
N SER A 327 14.26 -37.10 3.07
CA SER A 327 14.58 -36.23 1.94
C SER A 327 15.11 -34.90 2.47
N SER A 328 16.36 -34.61 2.15
CA SER A 328 17.01 -33.35 2.48
C SER A 328 16.47 -32.22 1.59
N LEU A 329 16.52 -30.97 2.05
CA LEU A 329 16.04 -29.79 1.34
C LEU A 329 16.78 -29.56 0.00
N ALA A 330 17.97 -30.13 -0.17
CA ALA A 330 18.68 -30.21 -1.45
C ALA A 330 18.04 -31.19 -2.45
N SER A 331 17.48 -32.31 -1.99
CA SER A 331 16.84 -33.32 -2.85
C SER A 331 15.53 -32.83 -3.47
N VAL A 332 14.93 -31.82 -2.85
CA VAL A 332 13.75 -31.08 -3.32
C VAL A 332 14.09 -30.21 -4.54
N ILE A 333 15.28 -29.62 -4.57
CA ILE A 333 15.73 -28.72 -5.65
C ILE A 333 16.16 -29.52 -6.90
N SER A 334 16.58 -30.77 -6.74
CA SER A 334 17.04 -31.61 -7.86
C SER A 334 15.90 -32.35 -8.59
N LYS A 335 14.74 -32.58 -7.95
CA LYS A 335 13.65 -33.41 -8.50
C LYS A 335 12.48 -32.59 -9.09
N GLY A 336 12.65 -32.19 -10.35
CA GLY A 336 11.60 -32.20 -11.40
C GLY A 336 10.39 -31.23 -11.33
N ASP A 337 10.31 -30.40 -12.38
CA ASP A 337 9.15 -29.63 -12.91
C ASP A 337 8.53 -28.52 -12.04
N ASN A 338 7.69 -27.68 -12.69
CA ASN A 338 7.03 -26.42 -12.24
C ASN A 338 6.32 -26.44 -10.86
N THR A 339 6.34 -27.60 -10.19
CA THR A 339 5.98 -27.92 -8.81
C THR A 339 6.93 -27.36 -7.76
N ASP A 340 8.16 -26.93 -8.11
CA ASP A 340 9.20 -26.40 -7.19
C ASP A 340 8.70 -25.30 -6.25
N LEU A 341 7.88 -24.41 -6.78
CA LEU A 341 7.40 -23.22 -6.10
C LEU A 341 6.24 -23.58 -5.15
N THR A 342 5.57 -24.72 -5.37
CA THR A 342 4.59 -25.32 -4.46
C THR A 342 5.29 -26.03 -3.31
N LEU A 343 6.43 -26.67 -3.61
CA LEU A 343 7.21 -27.44 -2.65
C LEU A 343 7.96 -26.53 -1.66
N ALA A 344 8.62 -25.47 -2.12
CA ALA A 344 9.23 -24.48 -1.22
C ALA A 344 8.19 -23.77 -0.33
N VAL A 345 6.99 -23.52 -0.84
CA VAL A 345 5.87 -22.97 -0.07
C VAL A 345 5.32 -24.01 0.93
N ALA A 346 5.29 -25.29 0.57
CA ALA A 346 4.94 -26.37 1.48
C ALA A 346 5.99 -26.53 2.58
N THR A 347 7.28 -26.44 2.25
CA THR A 347 8.39 -26.45 3.21
C THR A 347 8.33 -25.26 4.16
N ALA A 348 8.12 -24.05 3.65
CA ALA A 348 7.91 -22.84 4.47
C ALA A 348 6.69 -22.98 5.39
N ARG A 349 5.60 -23.57 4.88
CA ARG A 349 4.38 -23.87 5.66
C ARG A 349 4.63 -24.92 6.74
N ASN A 350 5.38 -25.98 6.43
CA ASN A 350 5.72 -27.04 7.39
C ASN A 350 6.68 -26.52 8.46
N ALA A 351 7.64 -25.67 8.11
CA ALA A 351 8.49 -24.99 9.08
C ALA A 351 7.68 -24.08 10.01
N LEU A 352 6.74 -23.29 9.47
CA LEU A 352 5.79 -22.50 10.27
C LEU A 352 4.97 -23.38 11.23
N ARG A 353 4.41 -24.49 10.75
CA ARG A 353 3.63 -25.44 11.57
C ARG A 353 4.46 -26.14 12.65
N ALA A 354 5.67 -26.59 12.32
CA ALA A 354 6.56 -27.23 13.28
C ALA A 354 6.94 -26.25 14.41
N LEU A 355 7.13 -24.98 14.06
CA LEU A 355 7.41 -23.91 15.02
C LEU A 355 6.19 -23.54 15.89
N GLU A 356 4.97 -23.60 15.34
CA GLU A 356 3.71 -23.47 16.08
C GLU A 356 3.53 -24.61 17.09
N VAL A 357 3.83 -25.86 16.70
CA VAL A 357 3.77 -27.04 17.58
C VAL A 357 4.77 -26.95 18.75
N LEU A 358 5.94 -26.34 18.51
CA LEU A 358 6.96 -26.11 19.55
C LEU A 358 6.62 -24.94 20.49
N GLY A 359 5.49 -24.24 20.30
CA GLY A 359 5.04 -23.14 21.16
C GLY A 359 5.93 -21.88 21.11
N LYS A 360 6.87 -21.79 20.16
CA LYS A 360 7.78 -20.65 20.02
C LYS A 360 7.10 -19.55 19.19
N ARG A 361 6.91 -18.37 19.79
CA ARG A 361 6.41 -17.17 19.08
C ARG A 361 7.58 -16.38 18.47
N TYR A 362 7.54 -16.15 17.16
CA TYR A 362 8.56 -15.39 16.43
C TYR A 362 8.10 -13.96 16.13
N PRO A 363 9.02 -12.96 16.12
CA PRO A 363 8.72 -11.60 15.70
C PRO A 363 8.18 -11.55 14.26
N PRO A 364 7.24 -10.63 13.93
CA PRO A 364 6.74 -10.46 12.56
C PRO A 364 7.82 -10.21 11.50
N ALA A 365 8.91 -9.53 11.89
CA ALA A 365 10.07 -9.31 11.02
C ALA A 365 10.79 -10.61 10.63
N THR A 366 10.82 -11.60 11.53
CA THR A 366 11.46 -12.91 11.33
C THR A 366 10.67 -13.77 10.35
N LEU A 367 9.35 -13.62 10.32
CA LEU A 367 8.46 -14.39 9.43
C LEU A 367 8.25 -13.71 8.06
N GLN A 368 8.73 -12.47 7.88
CA GLN A 368 8.48 -11.66 6.70
C GLN A 368 9.02 -12.28 5.39
N PRO A 369 10.24 -12.84 5.32
CA PRO A 369 10.72 -13.47 4.08
C PRO A 369 9.93 -14.75 3.76
N THR A 370 9.53 -15.51 4.77
CA THR A 370 8.68 -16.71 4.65
C THR A 370 7.29 -16.36 4.10
N ILE A 371 6.68 -15.27 4.57
CA ILE A 371 5.37 -14.79 4.08
C ILE A 371 5.48 -14.26 2.65
N ARG A 372 6.57 -13.55 2.31
CA ARG A 372 6.85 -13.11 0.93
C ARG A 372 6.98 -14.29 -0.03
N LEU A 373 7.63 -15.38 0.41
CA LEU A 373 7.74 -16.62 -0.36
C LEU A 373 6.35 -17.27 -0.56
N ILE A 374 5.52 -17.32 0.48
CA ILE A 374 4.14 -17.85 0.41
C ILE A 374 3.27 -17.00 -0.54
N ALA A 375 3.47 -15.67 -0.57
CA ALA A 375 2.74 -14.74 -1.43
C ALA A 375 2.95 -15.01 -2.93
N LEU A 376 4.09 -15.60 -3.32
CA LEU A 376 4.36 -15.97 -4.72
C LEU A 376 3.41 -17.08 -5.24
N LYS A 377 2.79 -17.87 -4.36
CA LYS A 377 1.82 -18.92 -4.73
C LYS A 377 0.39 -18.64 -4.29
N SER A 378 0.20 -18.09 -3.09
CA SER A 378 -1.13 -17.85 -2.54
C SER A 378 -1.20 -16.45 -1.95
N LYS A 379 -1.61 -15.51 -2.80
CA LYS A 379 -1.87 -14.12 -2.41
C LYS A 379 -2.88 -14.05 -1.26
N GLN A 380 -3.94 -14.85 -1.32
CA GLN A 380 -5.00 -14.89 -0.31
C GLN A 380 -4.49 -15.38 1.05
N LEU A 381 -3.68 -16.45 1.09
CA LEU A 381 -3.11 -16.95 2.33
C LEU A 381 -2.07 -15.98 2.92
N SER A 382 -1.29 -15.29 2.07
CA SER A 382 -0.37 -14.25 2.53
C SER A 382 -1.10 -13.06 3.16
N VAL A 383 -2.24 -12.66 2.59
CA VAL A 383 -3.11 -11.61 3.15
C VAL A 383 -3.74 -12.07 4.46
N GLN A 384 -4.14 -13.34 4.57
CA GLN A 384 -4.69 -13.91 5.80
C GLN A 384 -3.64 -14.00 6.92
N LEU A 385 -2.43 -14.49 6.61
CA LEU A 385 -1.31 -14.55 7.56
C LEU A 385 -0.84 -13.15 7.97
N MET A 386 -0.78 -12.20 7.04
CA MET A 386 -0.50 -10.79 7.33
C MET A 386 -1.62 -10.14 8.15
N GLY A 387 -2.87 -10.53 7.92
CA GLY A 387 -4.04 -10.13 8.71
C GLY A 387 -4.03 -10.68 10.13
N GLN A 388 -3.49 -11.89 10.31
CA GLN A 388 -3.29 -12.48 11.64
C GLN A 388 -2.10 -11.86 12.37
N LEU A 389 -1.02 -11.49 11.66
CA LEU A 389 0.14 -10.79 12.25
C LEU A 389 -0.10 -9.30 12.53
N SER A 390 -0.97 -8.63 11.76
CA SER A 390 -1.37 -7.23 11.97
C SER A 390 -2.33 -7.05 13.14
N SER A 391 -2.86 -8.15 13.70
CA SER A 391 -3.61 -8.15 14.96
C SER A 391 -2.75 -7.82 16.20
N LEU A 392 -1.42 -7.71 16.04
CA LEU A 392 -0.50 -7.20 17.07
C LEU A 392 -0.49 -5.65 17.08
N SER A 393 -1.54 -5.09 17.70
CA SER A 393 -1.75 -3.75 18.29
C SER A 393 -1.11 -2.48 17.67
N PRO A 394 -1.87 -1.40 17.39
CA PRO A 394 -1.29 -0.08 17.09
C PRO A 394 -0.58 0.51 18.33
N LEU A 395 0.45 1.36 18.11
CA LEU A 395 1.09 2.19 19.14
C LEU A 395 0.06 3.16 19.73
N ARG A 396 -0.70 2.70 20.72
CA ARG A 396 -1.93 3.36 21.18
C ARG A 396 -1.80 3.89 22.60
N HIS A 397 -2.28 5.12 22.80
CA HIS A 397 -2.51 5.69 24.12
C HIS A 397 -3.96 5.49 24.56
N ALA A 398 -4.26 5.69 25.86
CA ALA A 398 -5.64 5.63 26.33
C ALA A 398 -6.48 6.80 25.81
N GLU A 399 -5.83 7.93 25.51
CA GLU A 399 -6.42 9.18 25.02
C GLU A 399 -5.58 9.80 23.89
N ALA A 400 -6.04 10.93 23.35
CA ALA A 400 -5.40 11.67 22.26
C ALA A 400 -3.88 11.85 22.46
N VAL A 401 -3.10 11.64 21.41
CA VAL A 401 -1.64 11.85 21.41
C VAL A 401 -1.36 13.25 20.85
N TYR A 402 -0.60 14.05 21.60
CA TYR A 402 -0.38 15.46 21.27
C TYR A 402 0.96 15.73 20.58
N SER A 403 1.99 14.95 20.90
CA SER A 403 3.35 15.21 20.40
C SER A 403 4.11 13.89 20.30
N VAL A 404 5.04 13.84 19.35
CA VAL A 404 5.94 12.71 19.13
C VAL A 404 7.34 13.22 18.79
N ALA A 405 8.37 12.48 19.20
CA ALA A 405 9.78 12.78 18.88
C ALA A 405 10.58 11.48 18.75
N PHE A 406 11.58 11.46 17.88
CA PHE A 406 12.55 10.36 17.80
C PHE A 406 13.64 10.52 18.85
N LEU A 407 14.09 9.40 19.41
CA LEU A 407 15.36 9.36 20.13
C LEU A 407 16.52 9.34 19.13
N PRO A 408 17.73 9.81 19.51
CA PRO A 408 18.87 9.89 18.61
C PRO A 408 19.34 8.56 18.03
N ASP A 409 18.91 7.44 18.60
CA ASP A 409 19.21 6.09 18.11
C ASP A 409 18.43 5.70 16.84
N GLY A 410 17.36 6.44 16.49
CA GLY A 410 16.53 6.19 15.30
C GLY A 410 15.57 5.00 15.41
N PHE A 411 15.64 4.19 16.47
CA PHE A 411 14.79 3.01 16.66
C PHE A 411 13.79 3.17 17.79
N HIS A 412 13.91 4.21 18.59
CA HIS A 412 12.93 4.54 19.62
C HIS A 412 12.24 5.87 19.37
N ILE A 413 10.95 5.92 19.70
CA ILE A 413 10.15 7.15 19.67
C ILE A 413 9.52 7.40 21.03
N VAL A 414 9.33 8.68 21.33
CA VAL A 414 8.66 9.14 22.54
C VAL A 414 7.38 9.87 22.14
N SER A 415 6.26 9.53 22.78
CA SER A 415 4.98 10.19 22.55
C SER A 415 4.37 10.71 23.85
N SER A 416 3.70 11.86 23.76
CA SER A 416 2.99 12.50 24.86
C SER A 416 1.48 12.53 24.60
N SER A 417 0.67 12.41 25.64
CA SER A 417 -0.78 12.26 25.48
C SER A 417 -1.59 12.99 26.56
N ARG A 418 -2.87 13.19 26.22
CA ARG A 418 -3.93 13.58 27.15
C ARG A 418 -4.12 12.60 28.31
N ASP A 419 -3.64 11.36 28.18
CA ASP A 419 -3.66 10.37 29.28
C ASP A 419 -2.63 10.64 30.39
N MET A 420 -2.03 11.83 30.41
CA MET A 420 -1.06 12.32 31.39
C MET A 420 0.28 11.57 31.41
N ALA A 421 0.51 10.67 30.46
CA ALA A 421 1.73 9.86 30.40
C ALA A 421 2.56 10.12 29.14
N LEU A 422 3.85 9.89 29.27
CA LEU A 422 4.75 9.70 28.13
C LEU A 422 4.98 8.21 27.93
N ARG A 423 5.12 7.77 26.69
CA ARG A 423 5.52 6.39 26.35
C ARG A 423 6.73 6.41 25.45
N ILE A 424 7.65 5.47 25.69
CA ILE A 424 8.81 5.21 24.84
C ILE A 424 8.56 3.89 24.13
N TRP A 425 8.61 3.91 22.80
CA TRP A 425 8.30 2.76 21.96
C TRP A 425 9.54 2.34 21.20
N ASP A 426 9.81 1.04 21.11
CA ASP A 426 10.77 0.47 20.18
C ASP A 426 10.04 0.19 18.86
N ILE A 427 10.49 0.84 17.79
CA ILE A 427 9.92 0.78 16.44
C ILE A 427 10.06 -0.62 15.82
N ARG A 428 11.10 -1.36 16.20
CA ARG A 428 11.41 -2.69 15.64
C ARG A 428 10.49 -3.77 16.22
N THR A 429 10.10 -3.60 17.47
CA THR A 429 9.25 -4.54 18.22
C THR A 429 7.80 -4.08 18.33
N MET A 430 7.51 -2.81 18.03
CA MET A 430 6.21 -2.14 18.20
C MET A 430 5.67 -2.22 19.64
N LYS A 431 6.56 -2.24 20.63
CA LYS A 431 6.22 -2.32 22.05
C LYS A 431 6.83 -1.17 22.84
N THR A 432 6.23 -0.88 23.99
CA THR A 432 6.83 0.05 24.95
C THR A 432 8.11 -0.55 25.53
N VAL A 433 9.20 0.20 25.52
CA VAL A 433 10.50 -0.23 26.06
C VAL A 433 10.44 -0.36 27.58
N ILE A 434 9.80 0.62 28.21
CA ILE A 434 9.60 0.72 29.65
C ILE A 434 8.15 1.10 29.95
N SER A 435 7.74 0.91 31.20
CA SER A 435 6.42 1.34 31.68
C SER A 435 6.20 2.84 31.42
N PRO A 436 4.96 3.30 31.17
CA PRO A 436 4.66 4.70 30.88
C PRO A 436 5.23 5.65 31.94
N LEU A 437 5.88 6.74 31.52
CA LEU A 437 6.43 7.74 32.42
C LEU A 437 5.27 8.57 32.99
N LYS A 438 4.91 8.27 34.24
CA LYS A 438 3.84 8.94 34.98
C LYS A 438 4.43 9.95 35.95
N GLY A 439 3.79 11.11 36.08
CA GLY A 439 4.19 12.12 37.06
C GLY A 439 3.66 13.52 36.79
N HIS A 440 3.18 13.79 35.58
CA HIS A 440 2.33 14.96 35.28
C HIS A 440 0.92 14.73 35.85
N THR A 441 0.25 15.81 36.28
CA THR A 441 -1.11 15.75 36.85
C THR A 441 -2.19 16.24 35.89
N ASP A 442 -1.81 16.61 34.67
CA ASP A 442 -2.69 16.93 33.55
C ASP A 442 -2.02 16.50 32.23
N SER A 443 -2.76 16.61 31.14
CA SER A 443 -2.39 16.38 29.74
C SER A 443 -0.97 16.84 29.40
N VAL A 444 -0.16 15.94 28.83
CA VAL A 444 1.21 16.26 28.41
C VAL A 444 1.19 16.76 26.96
N ARG A 445 1.33 18.07 26.78
CA ARG A 445 1.05 18.74 25.50
C ARG A 445 2.20 18.63 24.50
N SER A 446 3.45 18.68 24.94
CA SER A 446 4.61 18.66 24.04
C SER A 446 5.78 17.90 24.66
N VAL A 447 6.57 17.27 23.79
CA VAL A 447 7.78 16.54 24.15
C VAL A 447 8.93 16.94 23.23
N ALA A 448 10.12 17.11 23.81
CA ALA A 448 11.37 17.36 23.10
C ALA A 448 12.46 16.41 23.61
N VAL A 449 13.43 16.08 22.75
CA VAL A 449 14.47 15.10 23.06
C VAL A 449 15.85 15.66 22.71
N HIS A 450 16.82 15.44 23.60
CA HIS A 450 18.24 15.68 23.35
C HIS A 450 19.08 14.59 24.02
N GLY A 451 19.84 13.82 23.23
CA GLY A 451 20.56 12.65 23.76
C GLY A 451 19.60 11.63 24.36
N SER A 452 19.90 11.15 25.57
CA SER A 452 19.01 10.29 26.37
C SER A 452 18.06 11.08 27.29
N ARG A 453 17.95 12.41 27.13
CA ARG A 453 17.04 13.26 27.92
C ARG A 453 15.77 13.60 27.16
N ILE A 454 14.63 13.43 27.84
CA ILE A 454 13.30 13.76 27.33
C ILE A 454 12.78 14.92 28.17
N ALA A 455 12.45 16.05 27.56
CA ALA A 455 11.75 17.16 28.22
C ALA A 455 10.26 17.10 27.85
N SER A 456 9.39 17.29 28.84
CA SER A 456 7.93 17.30 28.64
C SER A 456 7.29 18.48 29.34
N CYS A 457 6.31 19.12 28.69
CA CYS A 457 5.48 20.15 29.30
C CYS A 457 4.00 19.76 29.29
N SER A 458 3.24 20.27 30.25
CA SER A 458 1.86 19.85 30.52
C SER A 458 0.93 21.00 30.86
N PHE A 459 -0.36 20.70 30.78
CA PHE A 459 -1.43 21.54 31.31
C PHE A 459 -1.53 21.54 32.84
N ASP A 460 -0.56 20.95 33.54
CA ASP A 460 -0.35 21.13 34.97
C ASP A 460 0.50 22.38 35.32
N GLY A 461 0.97 23.12 34.32
CA GLY A 461 1.75 24.36 34.46
C GLY A 461 3.25 24.12 34.64
N THR A 462 3.69 22.87 34.49
CA THR A 462 5.07 22.48 34.78
C THR A 462 5.72 21.73 33.63
N PHE A 463 7.06 21.78 33.59
CA PHE A 463 7.86 20.89 32.77
C PHE A 463 8.72 19.96 33.63
N ARG A 464 9.10 18.82 33.05
CA ARG A 464 9.96 17.80 33.64
C ARG A 464 10.99 17.33 32.62
N VAL A 465 12.14 16.87 33.10
CA VAL A 465 13.14 16.17 32.28
C VAL A 465 13.28 14.74 32.79
N TRP A 466 13.31 13.78 31.87
CA TRP A 466 13.36 12.35 32.13
C TRP A 466 14.57 11.73 31.44
N ASN A 467 15.08 10.64 32.01
CA ASN A 467 16.07 9.80 31.37
C ASN A 467 15.35 8.72 30.54
N ALA A 468 15.64 8.65 29.25
CA ALA A 468 14.99 7.74 28.30
C ALA A 468 15.30 6.26 28.56
N GLU A 469 16.49 5.95 29.09
CA GLU A 469 16.93 4.56 29.31
C GLU A 469 16.31 3.97 30.58
N SER A 470 16.28 4.75 31.66
CA SER A 470 15.80 4.30 32.97
C SER A 470 14.34 4.69 33.26
N GLY A 471 13.77 5.62 32.50
CA GLY A 471 12.46 6.21 32.77
C GLY A 471 12.41 7.12 34.00
N LYS A 472 13.54 7.34 34.69
CA LYS A 472 13.57 8.16 35.90
C LYS A 472 13.52 9.64 35.56
N LYS A 473 12.78 10.40 36.35
CA LYS A 473 12.76 11.86 36.31
C LYS A 473 14.13 12.40 36.77
N ILE A 474 14.78 13.18 35.91
CA ILE A 474 16.05 13.89 36.17
C ILE A 474 15.77 15.24 36.82
N LEU A 475 14.81 16.01 36.29
CA LEU A 475 14.54 17.38 36.69
C LEU A 475 13.03 17.65 36.79
N GLY A 476 12.64 18.50 37.73
CA GLY A 476 11.27 18.98 37.92
C GLY A 476 10.39 18.14 38.87
N PRO A 477 9.11 18.50 39.04
CA PRO A 477 8.36 19.53 38.30
C PRO A 477 8.89 20.95 38.52
N ILE A 478 9.10 21.70 37.42
CA ILE A 478 9.42 23.14 37.47
C ILE A 478 8.22 23.90 36.95
N THR A 479 7.74 24.85 37.74
CA THR A 479 6.64 25.75 37.35
C THR A 479 7.23 26.86 36.48
N ALA A 480 6.89 26.86 35.20
CA ALA A 480 7.50 27.77 34.23
C ALA A 480 6.64 29.02 33.95
N HIS A 481 5.32 28.91 34.14
CA HIS A 481 4.36 29.93 33.74
C HIS A 481 3.31 30.13 34.84
N SER A 482 2.78 31.34 34.96
CA SER A 482 1.75 31.68 35.97
C SER A 482 0.39 31.06 35.66
N SER A 483 0.14 30.77 34.38
CA SER A 483 -1.00 29.99 33.91
C SER A 483 -0.73 28.49 34.01
N LYS A 484 -1.79 27.72 34.29
CA LYS A 484 -1.70 26.25 34.37
C LYS A 484 -1.38 25.58 33.03
N ARG A 485 -1.37 26.28 31.88
CA ARG A 485 -1.26 25.60 30.57
C ARG A 485 0.03 25.95 29.82
N MET A 486 0.96 25.00 29.78
CA MET A 486 2.10 25.04 28.87
C MET A 486 1.73 24.44 27.51
N ARG A 487 2.18 25.08 26.43
CA ARG A 487 1.83 24.72 25.04
C ARG A 487 2.95 24.02 24.29
N CYS A 488 4.19 24.42 24.52
CA CYS A 488 5.32 23.91 23.75
C CYS A 488 6.59 23.86 24.61
N ILE A 489 7.49 22.94 24.27
CA ILE A 489 8.82 22.80 24.85
C ILE A 489 9.81 22.44 23.75
N ALA A 490 11.02 23.02 23.79
CA ALA A 490 12.07 22.75 22.82
C ALA A 490 13.45 22.72 23.51
N TYR A 491 14.36 21.90 23.01
CA TYR A 491 15.78 21.92 23.40
C TYR A 491 16.59 22.81 22.46
N SER A 492 17.63 23.46 22.99
CA SER A 492 18.71 23.96 22.15
C SER A 492 19.52 22.78 21.58
N LYS A 493 20.17 22.97 20.42
CA LYS A 493 20.91 21.90 19.74
C LYS A 493 22.02 21.27 20.60
N ASP A 494 22.66 22.07 21.44
CA ASP A 494 23.69 21.63 22.40
C ASP A 494 23.13 20.97 23.66
N GLY A 495 21.80 20.97 23.85
CA GLY A 495 21.11 20.38 24.98
C GLY A 495 21.27 21.12 26.31
N THR A 496 21.93 22.28 26.30
CA THR A 496 22.22 23.05 27.53
C THR A 496 21.03 23.88 27.98
N ARG A 497 20.11 24.21 27.07
CA ARG A 497 18.95 25.09 27.32
C ARG A 497 17.64 24.44 26.88
N ILE A 498 16.58 24.79 27.58
CA ILE A 498 15.19 24.45 27.25
C ILE A 498 14.42 25.75 27.04
N ALA A 499 13.60 25.83 26.00
CA ALA A 499 12.62 26.89 25.81
C ALA A 499 11.21 26.37 26.10
N THR A 500 10.39 27.21 26.72
CA THR A 500 8.99 26.91 27.04
C THR A 500 8.07 28.03 26.58
N ALA A 501 6.82 27.68 26.29
CA ALA A 501 5.76 28.64 25.99
C ALA A 501 4.43 28.22 26.64
N GLY A 502 3.60 29.21 26.98
CA GLY A 502 2.34 28.98 27.68
C GLY A 502 1.25 30.02 27.43
N ASP A 503 0.12 29.80 28.11
CA ASP A 503 -1.09 30.62 28.03
C ASP A 503 -0.96 31.98 28.74
N ASP A 504 0.17 32.25 29.41
CA ASP A 504 0.47 33.51 30.10
C ASP A 504 1.09 34.59 29.18
N ASN A 505 1.05 34.35 27.86
CA ASN A 505 1.61 35.21 26.81
C ASN A 505 3.15 35.32 26.82
N ARG A 506 3.84 34.43 27.53
CA ARG A 506 5.30 34.47 27.65
C ARG A 506 5.96 33.22 27.07
N ALA A 507 7.18 33.41 26.59
CA ALA A 507 8.15 32.33 26.42
C ALA A 507 9.30 32.52 27.40
N ALA A 508 9.95 31.44 27.80
CA ALA A 508 11.07 31.47 28.73
C ALA A 508 12.16 30.49 28.32
N VAL A 509 13.41 30.83 28.63
CA VAL A 509 14.58 29.97 28.42
C VAL A 509 15.16 29.58 29.76
N TRP A 510 15.46 28.29 29.90
CA TRP A 510 15.88 27.64 31.13
C TRP A 510 17.19 26.92 30.91
N ASP A 511 18.01 26.81 31.95
CA ASP A 511 19.14 25.89 31.98
C ASP A 511 18.62 24.45 32.12
N ALA A 512 18.99 23.59 31.17
CA ALA A 512 18.46 22.23 31.07
C ALA A 512 19.00 21.27 32.14
N ASN A 513 20.08 21.64 32.84
CA ASN A 513 20.72 20.81 33.85
C ASN A 513 20.21 21.13 35.25
N THR A 514 19.99 22.41 35.52
CA THR A 514 19.64 22.93 36.84
C THR A 514 18.17 23.30 36.95
N GLY A 515 17.52 23.61 35.83
CA GLY A 515 16.15 24.12 35.81
C GLY A 515 16.03 25.59 36.16
N PHE A 516 17.13 26.32 36.27
CA PHE A 516 17.08 27.77 36.51
C PHE A 516 16.58 28.51 35.28
N GLN A 517 15.68 29.47 35.49
CA GLN A 517 15.27 30.39 34.44
C GLN A 517 16.44 31.29 34.07
N LEU A 518 16.84 31.25 32.80
CA LEU A 518 17.91 32.09 32.27
C LEU A 518 17.34 33.41 31.77
N ARG A 519 16.28 33.35 30.96
CA ARG A 519 15.66 34.54 30.34
C ARG A 519 14.16 34.40 30.21
N GLU A 520 13.51 35.56 30.17
CA GLU A 520 12.08 35.69 29.92
C GLU A 520 11.88 36.53 28.65
N MET A 521 11.01 36.06 27.76
CA MET A 521 10.72 36.67 26.47
C MET A 521 9.35 37.36 26.55
N ILE A 522 9.36 38.67 26.78
CA ILE A 522 8.15 39.48 27.01
C ILE A 522 7.86 40.33 25.76
N GLY A 523 6.65 40.21 25.20
CA GLY A 523 6.24 41.03 24.05
C GLY A 523 5.07 40.49 23.22
N HIS A 524 4.71 39.21 23.35
CA HIS A 524 3.44 38.71 22.81
C HIS A 524 2.26 39.23 23.65
N THR A 525 1.16 39.57 22.98
CA THR A 525 -0.06 40.10 23.61
C THR A 525 -1.10 39.02 23.90
N THR A 526 -0.93 37.83 23.32
CA THR A 526 -1.79 36.67 23.50
C THR A 526 -0.96 35.40 23.66
N ARG A 527 -1.62 34.27 23.87
CA ARG A 527 -1.01 32.98 24.24
C ARG A 527 0.11 32.60 23.28
N VAL A 528 1.24 32.13 23.81
CA VAL A 528 2.35 31.63 22.99
C VAL A 528 2.14 30.14 22.77
N MET A 529 1.98 29.75 21.51
CA MET A 529 1.56 28.41 21.12
C MET A 529 2.73 27.49 20.83
N CYS A 530 3.82 28.02 20.29
CA CYS A 530 4.99 27.26 19.85
C CYS A 530 6.28 28.07 20.01
N VAL A 531 7.39 27.36 20.23
CA VAL A 531 8.75 27.91 20.31
C VAL A 531 9.76 26.99 19.64
N ALA A 532 10.81 27.55 19.05
CA ALA A 532 11.95 26.80 18.52
C ALA A 532 13.25 27.62 18.62
N PHE A 533 14.37 26.96 18.87
CA PHE A 533 15.69 27.58 18.81
C PHE A 533 16.21 27.61 17.36
N SER A 534 17.07 28.59 17.06
CA SER A 534 17.97 28.52 15.92
C SER A 534 19.01 27.40 16.11
N GLU A 535 19.59 26.94 15.02
CA GLU A 535 20.58 25.87 15.00
C GLU A 535 21.86 26.26 15.76
N ASP A 536 22.25 27.54 15.70
CA ASP A 536 23.32 28.11 16.50
C ASP A 536 22.96 28.37 17.98
N GLY A 537 21.66 28.27 18.33
CA GLY A 537 21.12 28.52 19.67
C GLY A 537 21.21 29.98 20.14
N THR A 538 21.52 30.94 19.27
CA THR A 538 21.60 32.37 19.63
C THR A 538 20.22 33.04 19.57
N ARG A 539 19.30 32.51 18.77
CA ARG A 539 17.95 33.04 18.58
C ARG A 539 16.88 32.06 19.01
N LEU A 540 15.73 32.61 19.40
CA LEU A 540 14.51 31.87 19.66
C LEU A 540 13.39 32.44 18.78
N ILE A 541 12.57 31.59 18.18
CA ILE A 541 11.33 32.01 17.54
C ILE A 541 10.13 31.53 18.34
N SER A 542 9.05 32.29 18.26
CA SER A 542 7.81 32.00 18.97
C SER A 542 6.60 32.41 18.14
N GLY A 543 5.61 31.52 18.03
CA GLY A 543 4.33 31.78 17.39
C GLY A 543 3.21 31.94 18.41
N SER A 544 2.27 32.83 18.13
CA SER A 544 1.21 33.22 19.06
C SER A 544 -0.18 32.97 18.49
N GLN A 545 -1.16 32.84 19.39
CA GLN A 545 -2.60 32.89 19.08
C GLN A 545 -3.00 34.23 18.42
N GLY A 546 -2.20 35.29 18.59
CA GLY A 546 -2.44 36.61 18.02
C GLY A 546 -1.91 36.79 16.59
N ASN A 547 -1.69 35.68 15.88
CA ASN A 547 -1.28 35.63 14.48
C ASN A 547 0.13 36.18 14.19
N THR A 548 0.90 36.50 15.24
CA THR A 548 2.24 37.07 15.12
C THR A 548 3.32 36.05 15.44
N ILE A 549 4.46 36.15 14.74
CA ILE A 549 5.69 35.43 15.06
C ILE A 549 6.73 36.44 15.54
N ARG A 550 7.45 36.13 16.62
CA ARG A 550 8.55 36.97 17.13
C ARG A 550 9.85 36.19 17.17
N ILE A 551 10.93 36.89 16.84
CA ILE A 551 12.32 36.42 16.93
C ILE A 551 12.95 37.13 18.14
N TRP A 552 13.68 36.37 18.96
CA TRP A 552 14.30 36.85 20.19
C TRP A 552 15.78 36.56 20.19
N ASP A 553 16.56 37.45 20.78
CA ASP A 553 17.93 37.17 21.14
C ASP A 553 17.96 36.41 22.47
N VAL A 554 18.55 35.21 22.49
CA VAL A 554 18.51 34.34 23.67
C VAL A 554 19.40 34.87 24.81
N ALA A 555 20.43 35.66 24.50
CA ALA A 555 21.36 36.17 25.50
C ALA A 555 20.80 37.36 26.29
N SER A 556 20.06 38.25 25.64
CA SER A 556 19.44 39.45 26.22
C SER A 556 17.98 39.21 26.63
N GLY A 557 17.25 38.37 25.90
CA GLY A 557 15.80 38.21 26.03
C GLY A 557 14.99 39.24 25.24
N GLU A 558 15.64 40.07 24.43
CA GLU A 558 14.99 41.14 23.67
C GLU A 558 14.42 40.65 22.33
N CYS A 559 13.33 41.27 21.88
CA CYS A 559 12.81 41.07 20.53
C CYS A 559 13.79 41.61 19.49
N ILE A 560 14.18 40.77 18.55
CA ILE A 560 14.93 41.20 17.38
C ILE A 560 13.93 41.80 16.39
N GLY A 561 13.78 43.13 16.40
CA GLY A 561 12.89 43.98 15.57
C GLY A 561 11.40 43.65 15.60
N GLU A 562 10.65 44.10 14.59
CA GLU A 562 9.19 43.96 14.51
C GLU A 562 8.68 42.51 14.31
N PRO A 563 7.47 42.18 14.80
CA PRO A 563 6.84 40.87 14.60
C PRO A 563 6.63 40.54 13.12
N LEU A 564 6.77 39.27 12.75
CA LEU A 564 6.33 38.79 11.44
C LEU A 564 4.80 38.71 11.45
N THR A 565 4.17 39.50 10.59
CA THR A 565 2.72 39.58 10.41
C THR A 565 2.33 39.09 9.03
N GLY A 566 1.27 38.29 8.93
CA GLY A 566 0.73 37.82 7.65
C GLY A 566 -0.21 36.64 7.79
N HIS A 567 -0.07 35.83 8.84
CA HIS A 567 -1.10 34.86 9.22
C HIS A 567 -2.38 35.57 9.65
N THR A 568 -3.53 34.96 9.35
CA THR A 568 -4.86 35.50 9.69
C THR A 568 -5.53 34.76 10.85
N ASP A 569 -4.90 33.71 11.34
CA ASP A 569 -5.32 32.94 12.51
C ASP A 569 -4.10 32.42 13.31
N TRP A 570 -4.34 31.59 14.32
CA TRP A 570 -3.35 31.19 15.32
C TRP A 570 -2.14 30.49 14.70
N VAL A 571 -0.94 30.95 15.05
CA VAL A 571 0.29 30.27 14.64
C VAL A 571 0.48 29.01 15.49
N THR A 572 0.49 27.84 14.85
CA THR A 572 0.46 26.53 15.53
C THR A 572 1.83 25.91 15.73
N SER A 573 2.75 26.12 14.78
CA SER A 573 4.11 25.58 14.82
C SER A 573 5.07 26.54 14.13
N VAL A 574 6.32 26.57 14.62
CA VAL A 574 7.41 27.34 14.03
C VAL A 574 8.71 26.52 14.07
N CYS A 575 9.56 26.65 13.06
CA CYS A 575 10.92 26.11 13.08
C CYS A 575 11.89 26.94 12.22
N PHE A 576 13.18 26.87 12.55
CA PHE A 576 14.25 27.38 11.70
C PHE A 576 14.69 26.32 10.67
N SER A 577 15.24 26.78 9.54
CA SER A 577 16.05 25.92 8.68
C SER A 577 17.39 25.58 9.34
N PRO A 578 18.07 24.47 8.98
CA PRO A 578 19.35 24.09 9.58
C PRO A 578 20.49 25.09 9.32
N ASP A 579 20.32 25.97 8.33
CA ASP A 579 21.26 27.06 8.01
C ASP A 579 20.88 28.40 8.67
N ASP A 580 19.82 28.42 9.49
CA ASP A 580 19.28 29.58 10.21
C ASP A 580 18.82 30.77 9.34
N LYS A 581 18.70 30.58 8.01
CA LYS A 581 18.31 31.65 7.08
C LYS A 581 16.81 31.75 6.84
N ARG A 582 16.05 30.68 7.11
CA ARG A 582 14.61 30.61 6.86
C ARG A 582 13.85 30.26 8.14
N ILE A 583 12.66 30.81 8.26
CA ILE A 583 11.70 30.47 9.31
C ILE A 583 10.46 29.90 8.62
N PHE A 584 9.98 28.75 9.10
CA PHE A 584 8.72 28.15 8.67
C PHE A 584 7.68 28.37 9.74
N SER A 585 6.46 28.72 9.35
CA SER A 585 5.33 28.86 10.26
C SER A 585 4.05 28.24 9.70
N SER A 586 3.32 27.50 10.52
CA SER A 586 1.99 26.97 10.21
C SER A 586 0.93 27.67 11.02
N SER A 587 -0.30 27.68 10.51
CA SER A 587 -1.40 28.38 11.16
C SER A 587 -2.75 27.67 11.00
N TYR A 588 -3.68 28.02 11.89
CA TYR A 588 -5.10 27.70 11.77
C TYR A 588 -5.74 28.33 10.52
N ASP A 589 -5.11 29.31 9.87
CA ASP A 589 -5.59 29.88 8.61
C ASP A 589 -5.44 28.96 7.39
N GLY A 590 -4.98 27.72 7.60
CA GLY A 590 -4.77 26.75 6.53
C GLY A 590 -3.48 26.98 5.73
N THR A 591 -2.60 27.89 6.15
CA THR A 591 -1.37 28.20 5.41
C THR A 591 -0.09 27.80 6.14
N ILE A 592 0.92 27.47 5.35
CA ILE A 592 2.32 27.41 5.76
C ILE A 592 3.06 28.57 5.09
N ARG A 593 3.85 29.33 5.85
CA ARG A 593 4.63 30.47 5.35
C ARG A 593 6.11 30.24 5.56
N ILE A 594 6.90 30.70 4.59
CA ILE A 594 8.37 30.65 4.63
C ILE A 594 8.89 32.08 4.63
N TRP A 595 9.60 32.45 5.68
CA TRP A 595 10.15 33.79 5.89
C TRP A 595 11.66 33.76 5.81
N HIS A 596 12.26 34.83 5.30
CA HIS A 596 13.69 35.06 5.45
C HIS A 596 13.97 35.56 6.86
N ALA A 597 14.88 34.92 7.60
CA ALA A 597 15.10 35.22 9.01
C ALA A 597 15.60 36.66 9.26
N GLU A 598 16.50 37.15 8.41
CA GLU A 598 17.11 38.48 8.54
C GLU A 598 16.22 39.60 7.97
N THR A 599 15.79 39.46 6.71
CA THR A 599 15.00 40.50 6.05
C THR A 599 13.54 40.50 6.46
N ARG A 600 13.05 39.38 7.03
CA ARG A 600 11.68 39.17 7.50
C ARG A 600 10.63 39.20 6.40
N ALA A 601 11.08 39.20 5.15
CA ALA A 601 10.21 39.11 4.00
C ALA A 601 9.74 37.66 3.83
N LEU A 602 8.52 37.51 3.31
CA LEU A 602 8.02 36.24 2.83
C LEU A 602 8.83 35.83 1.58
N ILE A 603 9.33 34.59 1.55
CA ILE A 603 10.18 34.08 0.45
C ILE A 603 9.33 33.60 -0.73
N VAL A 604 8.24 32.89 -0.44
CA VAL A 604 7.30 32.32 -1.43
C VAL A 604 5.86 32.59 -1.01
N GLU A 605 4.92 32.50 -1.93
CA GLU A 605 3.50 32.63 -1.58
C GLU A 605 3.09 31.59 -0.51
N PRO A 606 2.14 31.92 0.38
CA PRO A 606 1.70 31.02 1.44
C PRO A 606 1.21 29.68 0.85
N LEU A 607 1.79 28.58 1.34
CA LEU A 607 1.44 27.24 0.90
C LEU A 607 0.07 26.88 1.46
N GLN A 608 -0.89 26.67 0.57
CA GLN A 608 -2.27 26.38 0.93
C GLN A 608 -2.43 24.90 1.27
N VAL A 609 -2.93 24.64 2.48
CA VAL A 609 -3.33 23.31 2.94
C VAL A 609 -4.85 23.30 3.02
N ALA A 610 -5.48 22.20 2.60
CA ALA A 610 -6.94 22.10 2.49
C ALA A 610 -7.70 22.29 3.82
N CYS A 611 -7.00 22.21 4.96
CA CYS A 611 -7.54 22.34 6.31
C CYS A 611 -6.52 23.06 7.21
N GLU A 612 -6.92 23.40 8.43
CA GLU A 612 -6.07 24.03 9.44
C GLU A 612 -4.83 23.18 9.73
N VAL A 613 -3.65 23.82 9.72
CA VAL A 613 -2.37 23.15 9.93
C VAL A 613 -2.02 23.21 11.41
N LEU A 614 -1.95 22.04 12.06
CA LEU A 614 -1.81 21.93 13.50
C LEU A 614 -0.38 21.70 13.97
N CYS A 615 0.46 21.13 13.11
CA CYS A 615 1.86 20.86 13.42
C CYS A 615 2.71 20.79 12.15
N MET A 616 4.01 21.02 12.33
CA MET A 616 5.02 20.86 11.29
C MET A 616 6.34 20.35 11.86
N ALA A 617 7.13 19.67 11.03
CA ALA A 617 8.52 19.32 11.31
C ALA A 617 9.36 19.42 10.03
N LEU A 618 10.58 19.93 10.15
CA LEU A 618 11.53 19.99 9.05
C LEU A 618 12.47 18.78 9.11
N SER A 619 12.86 18.25 7.96
CA SER A 619 13.85 17.19 7.86
C SER A 619 15.23 17.68 8.31
N PRO A 620 16.11 16.79 8.83
CA PRO A 620 17.44 17.18 9.31
C PRO A 620 18.33 17.82 8.25
N ASP A 621 18.13 17.48 6.97
CA ASP A 621 18.84 18.09 5.83
C ASP A 621 18.24 19.42 5.37
N GLY A 622 17.10 19.83 5.94
CA GLY A 622 16.40 21.07 5.63
C GLY A 622 15.65 21.07 4.30
N LYS A 623 15.53 19.92 3.62
CA LYS A 623 14.93 19.85 2.27
C LYS A 623 13.45 19.53 2.26
N HIS A 624 12.94 18.85 3.29
CA HIS A 624 11.56 18.39 3.35
C HIS A 624 10.86 18.92 4.60
N LEU A 625 9.62 19.37 4.44
CA LEU A 625 8.76 19.83 5.52
C LEU A 625 7.55 18.90 5.60
N ALA A 626 7.31 18.27 6.75
CA ALA A 626 6.10 17.50 7.00
C ALA A 626 5.08 18.36 7.75
N SER A 627 3.82 18.29 7.38
CA SER A 627 2.72 19.00 8.04
C SER A 627 1.56 18.06 8.39
N GLY A 628 0.93 18.28 9.54
CA GLY A 628 -0.29 17.59 9.97
C GLY A 628 -1.47 18.55 10.13
N SER A 629 -2.68 18.11 9.76
CA SER A 629 -3.89 18.93 9.72
C SER A 629 -5.02 18.44 10.64
N CYS A 630 -6.03 19.28 10.86
CA CYS A 630 -7.23 18.93 11.64
C CYS A 630 -8.02 17.76 11.01
N GLY A 631 -7.98 17.58 9.69
CA GLY A 631 -8.72 16.51 9.02
C GLY A 631 -8.07 15.12 9.09
N GLY A 632 -6.97 14.95 9.83
CA GLY A 632 -6.16 13.73 9.80
C GLY A 632 -5.24 13.62 8.56
N GLY A 633 -5.28 14.63 7.70
CA GLY A 633 -4.42 14.73 6.53
C GLY A 633 -3.00 15.12 6.91
N MET A 634 -2.05 14.53 6.21
CA MET A 634 -0.64 14.84 6.26
C MET A 634 -0.13 15.19 4.86
N ALA A 635 0.88 16.04 4.79
CA ALA A 635 1.55 16.39 3.55
C ALA A 635 3.04 16.56 3.78
N VAL A 636 3.83 16.32 2.73
CA VAL A 636 5.26 16.61 2.70
C VAL A 636 5.53 17.60 1.57
N TRP A 637 6.25 18.66 1.91
CA TRP A 637 6.57 19.78 1.05
C TRP A 637 8.07 19.82 0.82
N ASP A 638 8.47 20.25 -0.35
CA ASP A 638 9.83 20.69 -0.61
C ASP A 638 10.04 22.03 0.11
N ALA A 639 10.97 22.07 1.05
CA ALA A 639 11.20 23.21 1.92
C ALA A 639 11.85 24.39 1.19
N GLU A 640 12.41 24.16 0.00
CA GLU A 640 13.06 25.19 -0.79
C GLU A 640 12.08 25.92 -1.71
N THR A 641 11.28 25.15 -2.43
CA THR A 641 10.33 25.62 -3.45
C THR A 641 8.93 25.83 -2.90
N GLY A 642 8.59 25.20 -1.77
CA GLY A 642 7.24 25.18 -1.22
C GLY A 642 6.29 24.22 -1.95
N ASN A 643 6.76 23.51 -2.98
CA ASN A 643 5.92 22.58 -3.73
C ASN A 643 5.58 21.36 -2.89
N ALA A 644 4.33 20.89 -2.99
CA ALA A 644 3.95 19.61 -2.43
C ALA A 644 4.77 18.51 -3.13
N SER A 645 5.56 17.75 -2.37
CA SER A 645 6.34 16.65 -2.93
C SER A 645 5.42 15.53 -3.45
N GLN A 646 4.20 15.42 -2.89
CA GLN A 646 3.12 14.51 -3.31
C GLN A 646 1.74 15.05 -2.92
N ALA A 647 0.69 14.37 -3.41
CA ALA A 647 -0.67 14.61 -2.94
C ALA A 647 -0.78 14.34 -1.42
N PRO A 648 -1.56 15.15 -0.68
CA PRO A 648 -1.82 14.92 0.73
C PRO A 648 -2.33 13.50 0.98
N PHE A 649 -1.82 12.84 2.02
CA PHE A 649 -2.18 11.48 2.39
C PHE A 649 -2.86 11.48 3.78
N LYS A 650 -3.83 10.60 3.97
CA LYS A 650 -4.65 10.55 5.20
C LYS A 650 -4.68 9.13 5.75
N TYR A 651 -4.17 8.96 6.96
CA TYR A 651 -4.30 7.73 7.75
C TYR A 651 -5.10 7.98 9.02
N HIS A 652 -4.81 9.08 9.70
CA HIS A 652 -5.48 9.41 10.94
C HIS A 652 -6.94 9.77 10.67
N THR A 653 -7.84 9.24 11.51
CA THR A 653 -9.28 9.54 11.41
C THR A 653 -9.65 10.85 12.12
N LYS A 654 -8.70 11.43 12.87
CA LYS A 654 -8.83 12.69 13.60
C LYS A 654 -7.58 13.55 13.46
N HIS A 655 -7.59 14.72 14.09
CA HIS A 655 -6.54 15.74 14.09
C HIS A 655 -5.13 15.17 14.32
N VAL A 656 -4.17 15.55 13.47
CA VAL A 656 -2.74 15.25 13.65
C VAL A 656 -2.09 16.38 14.46
N TRP A 657 -1.84 16.14 15.74
CA TRP A 657 -1.33 17.15 16.68
C TRP A 657 0.19 17.29 16.70
N GLY A 658 0.92 16.27 16.23
CA GLY A 658 2.38 16.29 16.19
C GLY A 658 2.93 15.44 15.05
N VAL A 659 4.02 15.91 14.46
CA VAL A 659 4.83 15.19 13.47
C VAL A 659 6.30 15.35 13.81
N ALA A 660 7.14 14.37 13.51
CA ALA A 660 8.59 14.44 13.71
C ALA A 660 9.34 13.62 12.66
N PHE A 661 10.51 14.08 12.26
CA PHE A 661 11.45 13.31 11.43
C PHE A 661 12.43 12.51 12.29
N SER A 662 12.86 11.35 11.80
CA SER A 662 14.04 10.67 12.31
C SER A 662 15.30 11.46 11.97
N LYS A 663 16.38 11.24 12.74
CA LYS A 663 17.64 11.97 12.61
C LYS A 663 18.34 11.77 11.26
N ASP A 664 18.12 10.63 10.62
CA ASP A 664 18.59 10.34 9.27
C ASP A 664 17.66 10.88 8.17
N GLY A 665 16.52 11.46 8.54
CA GLY A 665 15.50 11.94 7.61
C GLY A 665 14.70 10.82 6.93
N HIS A 666 14.98 9.54 7.23
CA HIS A 666 14.39 8.38 6.56
C HIS A 666 13.00 7.98 7.07
N MET A 667 12.54 8.57 8.16
CA MET A 667 11.24 8.26 8.74
C MET A 667 10.51 9.50 9.24
N ILE A 668 9.18 9.45 9.21
CA ILE A 668 8.30 10.40 9.88
C ILE A 668 7.49 9.64 10.93
N ALA A 669 7.26 10.25 12.08
CA ALA A 669 6.28 9.80 13.07
C ALA A 669 5.15 10.82 13.16
N SER A 670 3.91 10.36 13.33
CA SER A 670 2.74 11.22 13.52
C SER A 670 1.95 10.83 14.76
N ALA A 671 1.45 11.83 15.48
CA ALA A 671 0.65 11.71 16.69
C ALA A 671 -0.74 12.33 16.49
N SER A 672 -1.79 11.60 16.87
CA SER A 672 -3.16 11.97 16.53
C SER A 672 -4.16 11.91 17.69
N ALA A 673 -5.22 12.70 17.54
CA ALA A 673 -6.42 12.66 18.39
C ALA A 673 -7.19 11.33 18.32
N ASP A 674 -6.92 10.48 17.33
CA ASP A 674 -7.44 9.11 17.25
C ASP A 674 -6.78 8.13 18.24
N LYS A 675 -5.90 8.65 19.10
CA LYS A 675 -5.18 7.93 20.17
C LYS A 675 -4.01 7.07 19.66
N THR A 676 -3.60 7.23 18.40
CA THR A 676 -2.52 6.44 17.79
C THR A 676 -1.28 7.26 17.48
N VAL A 677 -0.15 6.55 17.39
CA VAL A 677 1.09 7.00 16.77
C VAL A 677 1.33 6.15 15.50
N ALA A 678 1.62 6.80 14.37
CA ALA A 678 1.95 6.12 13.11
C ALA A 678 3.36 6.45 12.63
N LEU A 679 3.94 5.55 11.83
CA LEU A 679 5.30 5.66 11.30
C LEU A 679 5.32 5.56 9.78
N TRP A 680 6.12 6.41 9.15
CA TRP A 680 6.23 6.57 7.72
C TRP A 680 7.69 6.52 7.29
N THR A 681 7.96 6.03 6.09
CA THR A 681 9.27 6.02 5.45
C THR A 681 9.42 7.22 4.53
N ALA A 682 10.61 7.79 4.50
CA ALA A 682 11.05 8.83 3.59
C ALA A 682 11.88 8.19 2.48
N THR A 683 11.19 7.48 1.59
CA THR A 683 11.72 7.12 0.27
C THR A 683 11.20 8.12 -0.76
N ASP A 684 11.67 8.05 -2.01
CA ASP A 684 11.16 8.87 -3.14
C ASP A 684 9.63 8.85 -3.29
N TYR A 685 8.95 7.90 -2.61
CA TYR A 685 7.50 7.74 -2.60
C TYR A 685 6.81 7.90 -1.23
N TRP A 686 7.49 8.39 -0.17
CA TRP A 686 6.96 8.68 1.19
C TRP A 686 5.83 7.73 1.67
N LYS A 687 6.15 6.46 1.96
CA LYS A 687 5.14 5.41 2.27
C LYS A 687 5.13 5.06 3.74
N ARG A 688 3.95 4.79 4.32
CA ARG A 688 3.82 4.25 5.68
C ARG A 688 4.69 3.00 5.86
N TYR A 689 5.19 2.74 7.06
CA TYR A 689 5.66 1.40 7.43
C TYR A 689 4.41 0.50 7.54
N GLU A 690 3.88 0.09 6.39
CA GLU A 690 2.68 -0.72 6.26
C GLU A 690 3.04 -2.18 6.08
N LEU A 691 2.85 -2.90 7.18
CA LEU A 691 2.35 -4.27 7.11
C LEU A 691 0.86 -4.31 6.72
N HIS A 692 0.17 -3.17 6.45
CA HIS A 692 -1.28 -3.12 6.19
C HIS A 692 -1.73 -1.85 5.43
N ASP A 693 -1.54 -1.80 4.10
CA ASP A 693 -2.60 -1.36 3.17
C ASP A 693 -2.38 -1.96 1.76
N HIS A 694 -2.98 -3.14 1.57
CA HIS A 694 -3.53 -3.56 0.29
C HIS A 694 -5.00 -3.94 0.49
N ILE A 695 -5.82 -2.95 0.83
CA ILE A 695 -7.25 -2.96 0.48
C ILE A 695 -7.49 -1.76 -0.44
N ASN A 696 -6.90 -1.82 -1.63
CA ASN A 696 -7.38 -1.23 -2.90
C ASN A 696 -6.35 -1.57 -3.99
N GLY A 697 -6.69 -2.56 -4.81
CA GLY A 697 -5.77 -3.34 -5.63
C GLY A 697 -5.38 -2.77 -6.99
N HIS A 698 -5.16 -1.47 -7.17
CA HIS A 698 -4.77 -0.93 -8.48
C HIS A 698 -3.36 -0.32 -8.57
N ASN A 699 -2.90 0.52 -7.64
CA ASN A 699 -1.68 1.30 -7.90
C ASN A 699 -0.35 0.64 -7.46
N PHE A 700 -0.37 -0.38 -6.60
CA PHE A 700 0.84 -1.15 -6.27
C PHE A 700 1.15 -2.25 -7.29
N PHE A 701 0.10 -2.78 -7.94
CA PHE A 701 0.26 -3.78 -8.99
C PHE A 701 0.80 -3.16 -10.28
N GLU A 702 0.49 -1.89 -10.58
CA GLU A 702 1.09 -1.17 -11.71
C GLU A 702 2.59 -0.95 -11.52
N ALA A 703 3.02 -0.53 -10.32
CA ALA A 703 4.45 -0.31 -10.02
C ALA A 703 5.29 -1.60 -10.01
N LEU A 704 4.68 -2.75 -9.67
CA LEU A 704 5.32 -4.07 -9.75
C LEU A 704 5.32 -4.63 -11.18
N MET A 705 4.30 -4.32 -11.97
CA MET A 705 4.15 -4.79 -13.36
C MET A 705 4.91 -3.92 -14.38
N THR A 706 5.24 -2.66 -14.06
CA THR A 706 6.11 -1.81 -14.90
C THR A 706 7.57 -2.29 -15.01
N ASN A 707 7.98 -3.28 -14.20
CA ASN A 707 9.34 -3.85 -14.22
C ASN A 707 9.41 -5.32 -14.70
N ILE A 708 8.38 -5.81 -15.40
CA ILE A 708 8.42 -7.11 -16.10
C ILE A 708 8.28 -6.85 -17.61
N PRO A 709 9.32 -7.06 -18.44
CA PRO A 709 9.15 -7.00 -19.88
C PRO A 709 8.46 -8.27 -20.42
N HIS A 710 7.24 -8.07 -20.92
CA HIS A 710 6.44 -8.79 -21.92
C HIS A 710 6.21 -10.33 -21.90
N ALA A 711 4.92 -10.67 -21.84
CA ALA A 711 4.12 -11.58 -22.68
C ALA A 711 4.70 -12.94 -23.14
N LEU A 712 4.01 -14.02 -22.74
CA LEU A 712 4.04 -15.33 -23.41
C LEU A 712 3.73 -15.14 -24.92
N THR A 713 4.54 -15.75 -25.79
CA THR A 713 4.33 -15.69 -27.24
C THR A 713 3.32 -16.75 -27.69
N ASN A 714 2.66 -16.51 -28.83
CA ASN A 714 1.67 -17.43 -29.41
C ASN A 714 2.22 -18.84 -29.75
N GLU A 715 3.55 -19.02 -29.82
CA GLU A 715 4.17 -20.34 -30.07
C GLU A 715 4.11 -21.28 -28.85
N ASP A 716 4.15 -20.74 -27.63
CA ASP A 716 4.08 -21.53 -26.39
C ASP A 716 2.66 -22.09 -26.15
N ILE A 717 1.63 -21.40 -26.63
CA ILE A 717 0.23 -21.83 -26.54
C ILE A 717 -0.07 -22.96 -27.53
N VAL A 718 0.54 -22.94 -28.71
CA VAL A 718 0.39 -24.01 -29.72
C VAL A 718 1.09 -25.31 -29.26
N ALA A 719 2.24 -25.21 -28.60
CA ALA A 719 2.94 -26.37 -28.04
C ALA A 719 2.12 -27.07 -26.94
N LEU A 720 1.41 -26.31 -26.09
CA LEU A 720 0.50 -26.84 -25.07
C LEU A 720 -0.73 -27.57 -25.66
N SER A 721 -1.23 -27.13 -26.82
CA SER A 721 -2.38 -27.76 -27.48
C SER A 721 -2.07 -29.16 -28.05
N SER A 722 -0.82 -29.38 -28.50
CA SER A 722 -0.39 -30.68 -29.05
C SER A 722 -0.20 -31.78 -28.01
N LEU A 723 -0.05 -31.42 -26.73
CA LEU A 723 0.09 -32.37 -25.61
C LEU A 723 -1.27 -32.96 -25.18
N THR A 724 -2.37 -32.25 -25.41
CA THR A 724 -3.73 -32.69 -25.04
C THR A 724 -4.40 -33.63 -26.05
N SER A 725 -3.80 -33.84 -27.22
CA SER A 725 -4.37 -34.64 -28.32
C SER A 725 -3.82 -36.05 -28.45
N SER A 726 -2.85 -36.47 -27.64
CA SER A 726 -2.34 -37.86 -27.66
C SER A 726 -3.01 -38.73 -26.59
N GLU A 727 -3.37 -39.96 -26.96
CA GLU A 727 -3.95 -40.98 -26.07
C GLU A 727 -3.09 -41.21 -24.81
N TYR A 728 -1.76 -41.10 -24.95
CA TYR A 728 -0.78 -41.21 -23.87
C TYR A 728 -0.92 -40.10 -22.80
N GLY A 729 -1.39 -38.90 -23.19
CA GLY A 729 -1.68 -37.80 -22.28
C GLY A 729 -2.97 -38.00 -21.46
N ARG A 730 -3.94 -38.76 -22.01
CA ARG A 730 -5.22 -39.04 -21.34
C ARG A 730 -5.10 -40.12 -20.27
N GLU A 731 -4.29 -41.15 -20.49
CA GLU A 731 -4.04 -42.21 -19.48
C GLU A 731 -3.34 -41.68 -18.21
N LYS A 732 -2.37 -40.75 -18.36
CA LYS A 732 -1.66 -40.16 -17.22
C LYS A 732 -2.50 -39.19 -16.38
N LEU A 733 -3.51 -38.57 -16.97
CA LEU A 733 -4.44 -37.69 -16.24
C LEU A 733 -5.44 -38.49 -15.40
N CYS A 734 -5.81 -39.69 -15.85
CA CYS A 734 -6.68 -40.59 -15.09
C CYS A 734 -5.95 -41.29 -13.93
N SER A 735 -4.67 -41.63 -14.08
CA SER A 735 -3.90 -42.28 -13.00
C SER A 735 -3.58 -41.33 -11.83
N PHE A 736 -3.51 -40.02 -12.07
CA PHE A 736 -3.27 -39.01 -11.03
C PHE A 736 -4.45 -38.83 -10.05
N HIS A 737 -5.62 -39.40 -10.35
CA HIS A 737 -6.83 -39.25 -9.53
C HIS A 737 -7.15 -40.44 -8.63
N ALA A 738 -6.44 -41.56 -8.74
CA ALA A 738 -6.69 -42.76 -7.94
C ALA A 738 -5.82 -42.88 -6.67
N GLU A 739 -4.71 -42.15 -6.56
CA GLU A 739 -3.73 -42.31 -5.46
C GLU A 739 -3.83 -41.26 -4.35
N ALA A 740 -4.60 -40.19 -4.52
CA ALA A 740 -4.82 -39.18 -3.49
C ALA A 740 -6.18 -39.42 -2.81
N GLY A 741 -6.21 -40.27 -1.79
CA GLY A 741 -7.40 -40.54 -0.98
C GLY A 741 -7.91 -39.31 -0.22
N PHE A 742 -8.61 -38.41 -0.91
CA PHE A 742 -9.39 -37.30 -0.36
C PHE A 742 -10.76 -37.23 -1.06
N PRO A 743 -11.89 -37.36 -0.35
CA PRO A 743 -13.22 -37.39 -0.98
C PRO A 743 -13.72 -36.04 -1.54
N ASP A 744 -13.11 -34.89 -1.20
CA ASP A 744 -13.74 -33.56 -1.35
C ASP A 744 -12.97 -32.50 -2.17
N SER A 745 -12.14 -32.88 -3.16
CA SER A 745 -11.38 -31.91 -3.97
C SER A 745 -11.88 -31.71 -5.41
N ARG A 746 -13.03 -32.27 -5.80
CA ARG A 746 -13.63 -32.04 -7.13
C ARG A 746 -14.04 -30.57 -7.42
N PRO A 747 -14.48 -29.73 -6.46
CA PRO A 747 -14.95 -28.36 -6.77
C PRO A 747 -13.83 -27.36 -7.12
N ILE A 748 -12.61 -27.60 -6.64
CA ILE A 748 -11.49 -26.65 -6.73
C ILE A 748 -10.79 -26.78 -8.10
N ALA A 749 -10.62 -28.00 -8.60
CA ALA A 749 -10.10 -28.25 -9.94
C ALA A 749 -11.05 -27.71 -11.03
N LEU A 750 -12.36 -27.81 -10.82
CA LEU A 750 -13.39 -27.27 -11.70
C LEU A 750 -13.43 -25.73 -11.72
N ARG A 751 -13.21 -25.07 -10.57
CA ARG A 751 -13.08 -23.60 -10.48
C ARG A 751 -11.84 -23.08 -11.22
N LEU A 752 -10.73 -23.82 -11.17
CA LEU A 752 -9.50 -23.47 -11.89
C LEU A 752 -9.64 -23.65 -13.41
N LEU A 753 -10.28 -24.73 -13.88
CA LEU A 753 -10.53 -24.96 -15.30
C LEU A 753 -11.53 -23.96 -15.90
N ALA A 754 -12.57 -23.56 -15.15
CA ALA A 754 -13.52 -22.52 -15.57
C ALA A 754 -12.87 -21.12 -15.65
N SER A 755 -11.98 -20.80 -14.69
CA SER A 755 -11.22 -19.54 -14.71
C SER A 755 -10.22 -19.47 -15.86
N LEU A 756 -9.60 -20.59 -16.22
CA LEU A 756 -8.65 -20.69 -17.36
C LEU A 756 -9.35 -20.60 -18.72
N SER A 757 -10.58 -21.09 -18.84
CA SER A 757 -11.37 -21.02 -20.08
C SER A 757 -12.00 -19.64 -20.30
N ILE A 758 -12.31 -18.88 -19.24
CA ILE A 758 -12.75 -17.47 -19.32
C ILE A 758 -11.60 -16.54 -19.78
N GLN A 759 -10.37 -16.81 -19.37
CA GLN A 759 -9.20 -16.02 -19.82
C GLN A 759 -8.87 -16.22 -21.31
N LEU A 760 -9.20 -17.38 -21.88
CA LEU A 760 -9.05 -17.65 -23.32
C LEU A 760 -10.05 -16.86 -24.19
N VAL A 761 -11.22 -16.48 -23.66
CA VAL A 761 -12.24 -15.72 -24.40
C VAL A 761 -11.99 -14.20 -24.38
N HIS A 762 -11.36 -13.67 -23.34
CA HIS A 762 -11.05 -12.23 -23.23
C HIS A 762 -9.78 -11.78 -23.98
N GLY A 763 -9.03 -12.69 -24.59
CA GLY A 763 -7.81 -12.39 -25.35
C GLY A 763 -8.02 -12.06 -26.84
N TYR A 764 -9.24 -12.15 -27.37
CA TYR A 764 -9.51 -11.90 -28.79
C TYR A 764 -10.17 -10.53 -29.00
N SER A 765 -9.37 -9.51 -29.36
CA SER A 765 -9.88 -8.34 -30.08
C SER A 765 -9.03 -8.04 -31.32
N SER A 766 -9.73 -8.07 -32.45
CA SER A 766 -9.38 -7.57 -33.79
C SER A 766 -8.47 -8.44 -34.69
N THR A 767 -9.06 -8.82 -35.83
CA THR A 767 -8.50 -9.33 -37.10
C THR A 767 -8.14 -10.82 -37.24
N ALA A 768 -9.13 -11.74 -37.22
CA ALA A 768 -9.11 -13.05 -37.92
C ALA A 768 -10.55 -13.62 -38.08
N PRO A 769 -10.85 -14.51 -39.06
CA PRO A 769 -12.23 -14.91 -39.39
C PRO A 769 -12.84 -15.96 -38.45
N LEU A 770 -14.18 -16.03 -38.50
CA LEU A 770 -15.15 -16.64 -37.58
C LEU A 770 -15.19 -18.19 -37.34
N PRO A 771 -14.40 -19.11 -37.93
CA PRO A 771 -14.59 -20.54 -37.63
C PRO A 771 -14.06 -21.03 -36.27
N SER A 772 -13.04 -20.39 -35.67
CA SER A 772 -12.31 -20.97 -34.53
C SER A 772 -12.98 -20.80 -33.16
N ALA A 773 -13.91 -19.85 -33.01
CA ALA A 773 -14.63 -19.64 -31.75
C ALA A 773 -15.71 -20.72 -31.51
N VAL A 774 -16.28 -21.29 -32.58
CA VAL A 774 -17.32 -22.31 -32.51
C VAL A 774 -16.73 -23.67 -32.08
N ASP A 775 -15.51 -23.99 -32.51
CA ASP A 775 -14.84 -25.23 -32.12
C ASP A 775 -14.31 -25.19 -30.68
N ALA A 776 -13.87 -24.02 -30.22
CA ALA A 776 -13.52 -23.77 -28.82
C ALA A 776 -14.76 -23.87 -27.89
N ALA A 777 -15.90 -23.33 -28.31
CA ALA A 777 -17.15 -23.45 -27.56
C ALA A 777 -17.67 -24.91 -27.53
N ARG A 778 -17.51 -25.67 -28.63
CA ARG A 778 -17.93 -27.08 -28.72
C ARG A 778 -17.09 -27.97 -27.80
N ALA A 779 -15.79 -27.70 -27.64
CA ALA A 779 -14.92 -28.41 -26.70
C ALA A 779 -15.28 -28.15 -25.23
N VAL A 780 -15.70 -26.94 -24.89
CA VAL A 780 -16.15 -26.57 -23.54
C VAL A 780 -17.51 -27.22 -23.21
N ILE A 781 -18.45 -27.26 -24.16
CA ILE A 781 -19.78 -27.87 -23.98
C ILE A 781 -19.69 -29.39 -23.75
N THR A 782 -18.85 -30.11 -24.50
CA THR A 782 -18.66 -31.56 -24.31
C THR A 782 -18.03 -31.90 -22.96
N THR A 783 -17.26 -30.97 -22.39
CA THR A 783 -16.63 -31.13 -21.06
C THR A 783 -17.61 -30.86 -19.91
N ILE A 784 -18.62 -30.01 -20.13
CA ILE A 784 -19.65 -29.65 -19.14
C ILE A 784 -20.81 -30.66 -19.10
N GLN A 785 -21.14 -31.30 -20.23
CA GLN A 785 -22.23 -32.30 -20.31
C GLN A 785 -22.01 -33.59 -19.50
N ALA A 786 -20.81 -33.80 -18.93
CA ALA A 786 -20.47 -34.98 -18.13
C ALA A 786 -20.63 -34.82 -16.60
N LEU A 787 -21.10 -33.66 -16.11
CA LEU A 787 -21.19 -33.34 -14.68
C LEU A 787 -22.64 -33.18 -14.21
N ASP A 788 -23.02 -33.93 -13.17
CA ASP A 788 -24.34 -33.86 -12.53
C ASP A 788 -24.59 -32.48 -11.91
N LEU A 789 -25.62 -31.78 -12.42
CA LEU A 789 -25.93 -30.37 -12.15
C LEU A 789 -26.35 -30.08 -10.70
N ARG A 790 -26.56 -31.11 -9.88
CA ARG A 790 -27.03 -30.99 -8.49
C ARG A 790 -25.90 -30.64 -7.49
N LEU A 791 -24.64 -30.84 -7.86
CA LEU A 791 -23.47 -30.64 -6.97
C LEU A 791 -22.78 -29.26 -7.11
N LEU A 792 -23.31 -28.39 -7.97
CA LEU A 792 -22.86 -27.00 -8.04
C LEU A 792 -23.31 -26.23 -6.79
N PRO A 793 -22.44 -25.38 -6.20
CA PRO A 793 -22.82 -24.40 -5.19
C PRO A 793 -24.02 -23.58 -5.70
N PRO A 794 -24.95 -23.14 -4.82
CA PRO A 794 -26.15 -22.41 -5.21
C PRO A 794 -25.86 -21.22 -6.13
N ASP A 795 -24.71 -20.59 -5.93
CA ASP A 795 -24.18 -19.40 -6.60
C ASP A 795 -23.66 -19.68 -8.04
N LEU A 796 -23.40 -20.94 -8.41
CA LEU A 796 -22.93 -21.35 -9.75
C LEU A 796 -23.98 -22.15 -10.55
N ARG A 797 -25.08 -22.55 -9.92
CA ARG A 797 -26.24 -23.14 -10.62
C ARG A 797 -26.87 -22.19 -11.66
N PRO A 798 -26.96 -20.86 -11.45
CA PRO A 798 -27.45 -19.92 -12.46
C PRO A 798 -26.53 -19.81 -13.66
N VAL A 799 -25.22 -19.96 -13.47
CA VAL A 799 -24.21 -19.92 -14.55
C VAL A 799 -24.27 -21.19 -15.39
N ALA A 800 -24.44 -22.35 -14.75
CA ALA A 800 -24.67 -23.62 -15.43
C ALA A 800 -26.03 -23.67 -16.16
N HIS A 801 -27.04 -22.95 -15.67
CA HIS A 801 -28.34 -22.83 -16.32
C HIS A 801 -28.34 -21.76 -17.44
N ALA A 802 -27.56 -20.69 -17.29
CA ALA A 802 -27.34 -19.64 -18.30
C ALA A 802 -26.58 -20.15 -19.53
N LEU A 803 -25.71 -21.16 -19.35
CA LEU A 803 -25.04 -21.84 -20.46
C LEU A 803 -25.95 -22.82 -21.20
N ALA A 804 -27.11 -23.19 -20.64
CA ALA A 804 -27.87 -24.34 -21.11
C ALA A 804 -28.82 -24.04 -22.28
N THR A 805 -29.39 -22.84 -22.45
CA THR A 805 -30.41 -22.68 -23.50
C THR A 805 -30.49 -21.27 -24.09
N HIS A 806 -30.23 -21.22 -25.40
CA HIS A 806 -30.55 -20.16 -26.34
C HIS A 806 -32.06 -19.81 -26.35
N ASP A 807 -32.51 -18.92 -25.48
CA ASP A 807 -33.78 -18.19 -25.69
C ASP A 807 -33.69 -16.76 -25.15
N LYS A 808 -34.03 -15.79 -26.00
CA LYS A 808 -33.86 -14.35 -25.77
C LYS A 808 -34.97 -13.76 -24.88
N ASP A 809 -36.14 -14.40 -24.81
CA ASP A 809 -37.29 -13.86 -24.07
C ASP A 809 -37.17 -14.14 -22.56
N ALA A 810 -36.65 -15.30 -22.17
CA ALA A 810 -36.35 -15.63 -20.77
C ALA A 810 -35.17 -14.80 -20.19
N SER A 811 -34.23 -14.36 -21.03
CA SER A 811 -33.12 -13.49 -20.61
C SER A 811 -33.59 -12.08 -20.23
N ASN A 812 -34.65 -11.58 -20.87
CA ASN A 812 -35.26 -10.29 -20.51
C ASN A 812 -36.11 -10.42 -19.23
N GLU A 813 -36.76 -11.56 -19.01
CA GLU A 813 -37.48 -11.86 -17.77
C GLU A 813 -36.52 -12.04 -16.56
N LEU A 814 -35.31 -12.56 -16.78
CA LEU A 814 -34.28 -12.71 -15.75
C LEU A 814 -33.51 -11.40 -15.48
N MET A 815 -33.30 -10.54 -16.48
CA MET A 815 -32.77 -9.18 -16.27
C MET A 815 -33.73 -8.31 -15.44
N ALA A 816 -35.04 -8.61 -15.47
CA ALA A 816 -36.01 -8.02 -14.55
C ALA A 816 -35.93 -8.59 -13.12
N LYS A 817 -35.36 -9.79 -12.92
CA LYS A 817 -35.19 -10.47 -11.61
C LYS A 817 -33.81 -10.31 -10.96
N LEU A 818 -32.76 -9.94 -11.72
CA LEU A 818 -31.37 -9.80 -11.23
C LEU A 818 -30.97 -8.35 -10.87
N GLY A 819 -31.89 -7.39 -10.93
CA GLY A 819 -31.61 -5.97 -10.67
C GLY A 819 -31.44 -5.56 -9.20
N SER A 820 -31.28 -6.47 -8.24
CA SER A 820 -31.49 -6.14 -6.80
C SER A 820 -30.37 -6.50 -5.81
N VAL A 821 -29.09 -6.49 -6.22
CA VAL A 821 -27.99 -6.49 -5.24
C VAL A 821 -26.93 -5.46 -5.66
N ASP A 822 -27.20 -4.20 -5.35
CA ASP A 822 -26.28 -3.07 -5.58
C ASP A 822 -25.24 -2.99 -4.44
N LEU A 823 -24.09 -3.67 -4.57
CA LEU A 823 -22.94 -3.54 -3.66
C LEU A 823 -22.05 -2.35 -4.05
N ARG A 824 -22.63 -1.14 -4.06
CA ARG A 824 -21.90 0.07 -4.45
C ARG A 824 -21.06 0.62 -3.30
N PRO A 825 -19.92 1.27 -3.58
CA PRO A 825 -19.21 2.03 -2.57
C PRO A 825 -20.11 3.18 -2.05
N PRO A 826 -19.99 3.56 -0.77
CA PRO A 826 -20.82 4.61 -0.20
C PRO A 826 -20.56 5.95 -0.89
N LEU A 827 -21.60 6.75 -1.09
CA LEU A 827 -21.53 8.03 -1.79
C LEU A 827 -20.72 9.02 -0.95
N ARG A 828 -19.84 9.79 -1.61
CA ARG A 828 -18.97 10.79 -0.99
C ARG A 828 -19.03 12.09 -1.78
N GLY A 829 -19.10 13.22 -1.08
CA GLY A 829 -19.07 14.54 -1.71
C GLY A 829 -19.40 15.70 -0.79
N HIS A 830 -20.08 15.48 0.34
CA HIS A 830 -20.10 16.46 1.44
C HIS A 830 -18.70 16.61 2.05
N THR A 831 -18.38 17.80 2.53
CA THR A 831 -17.07 18.10 3.16
C THR A 831 -17.07 17.88 4.67
N ASP A 832 -18.22 17.59 5.25
CA ASP A 832 -18.43 17.33 6.68
C ASP A 832 -19.52 16.24 6.89
N ASP A 833 -19.88 15.97 8.14
CA ASP A 833 -20.85 14.97 8.58
C ASP A 833 -22.19 15.09 7.82
N VAL A 834 -22.78 13.97 7.39
CA VAL A 834 -24.09 13.96 6.70
C VAL A 834 -25.19 13.78 7.73
N CYS A 835 -26.11 14.74 7.81
CA CYS A 835 -27.10 14.83 8.87
C CYS A 835 -28.42 14.12 8.57
N SER A 836 -28.87 14.17 7.31
CA SER A 836 -30.17 13.65 6.90
C SER A 836 -30.17 13.30 5.41
N VAL A 837 -31.02 12.34 5.03
CA VAL A 837 -31.22 11.88 3.66
C VAL A 837 -32.70 11.65 3.38
N ALA A 838 -33.14 11.94 2.16
CA ALA A 838 -34.51 11.69 1.69
C ALA A 838 -34.52 11.36 0.19
N PHE A 839 -35.33 10.38 -0.23
CA PHE A 839 -35.53 10.08 -1.66
C PHE A 839 -36.56 11.01 -2.26
N LEU A 840 -36.26 11.61 -3.41
CA LEU A 840 -37.25 12.35 -4.19
C LEU A 840 -38.36 11.41 -4.69
N THR A 841 -39.53 11.98 -5.00
CA THR A 841 -40.70 11.18 -5.42
C THR A 841 -40.48 10.42 -6.72
N ASP A 842 -39.49 10.80 -7.52
CA ASP A 842 -39.07 10.07 -8.71
C ASP A 842 -38.33 8.75 -8.43
N GLY A 843 -37.87 8.54 -7.18
CA GLY A 843 -37.13 7.35 -6.73
C GLY A 843 -35.74 7.16 -7.37
N ARG A 844 -35.35 8.02 -8.31
CA ARG A 844 -34.04 8.00 -8.99
C ARG A 844 -33.05 8.94 -8.32
N ARG A 845 -33.54 9.97 -7.65
CA ARG A 845 -32.71 10.95 -6.96
C ARG A 845 -32.84 10.85 -5.45
N LEU A 846 -31.71 11.08 -4.78
CA LEU A 846 -31.60 11.19 -3.33
C LEU A 846 -31.13 12.59 -2.97
N VAL A 847 -31.65 13.16 -1.90
CA VAL A 847 -31.21 14.45 -1.35
C VAL A 847 -30.53 14.19 0.00
N SER A 848 -29.45 14.90 0.27
CA SER A 848 -28.78 14.89 1.58
C SER A 848 -28.50 16.29 2.09
N SER A 849 -28.48 16.43 3.41
CA SER A 849 -28.00 17.63 4.11
C SER A 849 -26.80 17.32 4.99
N SER A 850 -25.98 18.34 5.27
CA SER A 850 -24.73 18.16 6.02
C SER A 850 -24.42 19.36 6.92
N VAL A 851 -23.55 19.09 7.90
CA VAL A 851 -22.87 20.10 8.72
C VAL A 851 -22.08 21.10 7.87
N ASP A 852 -21.71 20.73 6.64
CA ASP A 852 -21.05 21.63 5.68
C ASP A 852 -21.91 22.81 5.18
N CYS A 853 -23.11 23.00 5.75
CA CYS A 853 -24.08 24.05 5.43
C CYS A 853 -24.68 23.92 4.02
N THR A 854 -24.50 22.79 3.34
CA THR A 854 -25.01 22.55 1.98
C THR A 854 -25.97 21.37 1.89
N LEU A 855 -26.76 21.38 0.82
CA LEU A 855 -27.56 20.24 0.38
C LEU A 855 -27.01 19.70 -0.94
N ARG A 856 -27.11 18.39 -1.16
CA ARG A 856 -26.71 17.75 -2.42
C ARG A 856 -27.80 16.83 -2.93
N ILE A 857 -27.92 16.77 -4.25
CA ILE A 857 -28.83 15.87 -4.96
C ILE A 857 -27.97 14.86 -5.71
N TRP A 858 -28.28 13.59 -5.50
CA TRP A 858 -27.54 12.43 -6.01
C TRP A 858 -28.41 11.64 -6.95
N ASP A 859 -27.83 11.15 -8.03
CA ASP A 859 -28.42 10.10 -8.82
C ASP A 859 -28.10 8.75 -8.18
N VAL A 860 -29.14 8.02 -7.81
CA VAL A 860 -29.06 6.75 -7.09
C VAL A 860 -28.47 5.65 -7.98
N GLU A 861 -28.65 5.74 -9.30
CA GLU A 861 -28.19 4.75 -10.29
C GLU A 861 -26.75 4.95 -10.76
N THR A 862 -26.15 6.11 -10.58
CA THR A 862 -24.76 6.39 -10.95
C THR A 862 -23.88 6.74 -9.76
N GLY A 863 -24.50 7.09 -8.62
CA GLY A 863 -23.81 7.57 -7.43
C GLY A 863 -23.17 8.95 -7.59
N LYS A 864 -23.50 9.68 -8.66
CA LYS A 864 -22.97 11.02 -8.94
C LYS A 864 -23.92 12.10 -8.46
N THR A 865 -23.38 13.26 -8.09
CA THR A 865 -24.18 14.44 -7.79
C THR A 865 -24.82 14.98 -9.06
N THR A 866 -26.16 15.07 -9.11
CA THR A 866 -26.92 15.66 -10.23
C THR A 866 -27.31 17.11 -9.99
N GLY A 867 -27.32 17.55 -8.74
CA GLY A 867 -27.60 18.93 -8.36
C GLY A 867 -26.93 19.32 -7.05
N GLY A 868 -26.57 20.60 -6.91
CA GLY A 868 -25.86 21.14 -5.76
C GLY A 868 -24.32 21.18 -5.90
N PRO A 869 -23.58 21.66 -4.88
CA PRO A 869 -24.07 21.99 -3.54
C PRO A 869 -25.02 23.18 -3.53
N LEU A 870 -26.25 22.99 -3.03
CA LEU A 870 -27.21 24.06 -2.82
C LEU A 870 -26.75 24.84 -1.59
N LYS A 871 -26.35 26.09 -1.80
CA LYS A 871 -25.77 26.95 -0.77
C LYS A 871 -26.78 28.00 -0.35
N GLY A 872 -26.90 28.24 0.95
CA GLY A 872 -27.72 29.32 1.49
C GLY A 872 -27.86 29.27 3.00
N HIS A 873 -27.82 28.10 3.62
CA HIS A 873 -27.72 28.01 5.08
C HIS A 873 -26.36 28.53 5.56
N THR A 874 -26.37 29.19 6.72
CA THR A 874 -25.15 29.75 7.33
C THR A 874 -24.63 28.93 8.51
N ASP A 875 -25.36 27.89 8.88
CA ASP A 875 -25.00 26.89 9.89
C ASP A 875 -25.49 25.50 9.41
N SER A 876 -25.15 24.45 10.17
CA SER A 876 -25.41 23.05 9.87
C SER A 876 -26.84 22.78 9.36
N ALA A 877 -26.95 22.24 8.14
CA ALA A 877 -28.24 21.85 7.55
C ALA A 877 -28.69 20.50 8.14
N ARG A 878 -29.62 20.55 9.09
CA ARG A 878 -29.88 19.46 10.03
C ARG A 878 -30.80 18.36 9.49
N CYS A 879 -31.87 18.74 8.77
CA CYS A 879 -32.88 17.81 8.28
C CYS A 879 -33.38 18.24 6.90
N VAL A 880 -33.74 17.26 6.06
CA VAL A 880 -34.39 17.46 4.77
C VAL A 880 -35.69 16.68 4.68
N ALA A 881 -36.70 17.31 4.09
CA ALA A 881 -37.96 16.69 3.71
C ALA A 881 -38.26 17.01 2.25
N VAL A 882 -39.02 16.16 1.58
CA VAL A 882 -39.31 16.31 0.14
C VAL A 882 -40.78 16.12 -0.15
N TYR A 883 -41.29 16.89 -1.11
CA TYR A 883 -42.63 16.74 -1.68
C TYR A 883 -42.58 17.09 -3.17
N GLY A 884 -42.84 16.10 -4.04
CA GLY A 884 -42.67 16.26 -5.48
C GLY A 884 -41.21 16.63 -5.83
N SER A 885 -41.02 17.72 -6.57
CA SER A 885 -39.71 18.32 -6.85
C SER A 885 -39.23 19.30 -5.77
N ARG A 886 -40.03 19.58 -4.73
CA ARG A 886 -39.66 20.54 -3.67
C ARG A 886 -38.88 19.85 -2.56
N ILE A 887 -37.80 20.49 -2.14
CA ILE A 887 -36.93 20.08 -1.04
C ILE A 887 -37.04 21.12 0.06
N ALA A 888 -37.56 20.77 1.23
CA ALA A 888 -37.49 21.61 2.41
C ALA A 888 -36.27 21.23 3.25
N SER A 889 -35.50 22.22 3.69
CA SER A 889 -34.35 22.03 4.57
C SER A 889 -34.45 22.95 5.77
N CYS A 890 -34.05 22.46 6.94
CA CYS A 890 -33.90 23.27 8.15
C CYS A 890 -32.47 23.25 8.66
N SER A 891 -32.08 24.30 9.39
CA SER A 891 -30.72 24.48 9.88
C SER A 891 -30.67 25.03 11.31
N TYR A 892 -29.51 24.89 11.92
CA TYR A 892 -29.17 25.58 13.16
C TYR A 892 -28.99 27.09 12.98
N ASP A 893 -29.07 27.62 11.75
CA ASP A 893 -29.14 29.07 11.51
C ASP A 893 -30.49 29.71 11.87
N GLY A 894 -31.44 28.91 12.41
CA GLY A 894 -32.77 29.37 12.81
C GLY A 894 -33.73 29.56 11.64
N THR A 895 -33.37 29.06 10.45
CA THR A 895 -34.20 29.19 9.25
C THR A 895 -34.53 27.84 8.63
N PHE A 896 -35.63 27.83 7.89
CA PHE A 896 -35.88 26.81 6.88
C PHE A 896 -36.01 27.43 5.49
N ARG A 897 -35.75 26.60 4.47
CA ARG A 897 -35.72 26.97 3.06
C ARG A 897 -36.40 25.88 2.24
N VAL A 898 -37.02 26.27 1.13
CA VAL A 898 -37.57 25.35 0.13
C VAL A 898 -36.86 25.56 -1.19
N TRP A 899 -36.37 24.49 -1.79
CA TRP A 899 -35.61 24.46 -3.02
C TRP A 899 -36.35 23.66 -4.08
N ASP A 900 -36.12 23.98 -5.34
CA ASP A 900 -36.55 23.17 -6.46
C ASP A 900 -35.44 22.18 -6.82
N ALA A 901 -35.75 20.88 -6.83
CA ALA A 901 -34.79 19.81 -7.06
C ALA A 901 -34.26 19.76 -8.50
N ASP A 902 -35.02 20.29 -9.47
CA ASP A 902 -34.67 20.21 -10.89
C ASP A 902 -33.73 21.35 -11.29
N SER A 903 -34.02 22.57 -10.84
CA SER A 903 -33.20 23.76 -11.11
C SER A 903 -32.13 24.02 -10.04
N GLY A 904 -32.31 23.49 -8.82
CA GLY A 904 -31.52 23.86 -7.65
C GLY A 904 -31.82 25.27 -7.10
N ALA A 905 -32.84 25.94 -7.63
CA ALA A 905 -33.19 27.29 -7.21
C ALA A 905 -33.89 27.30 -5.84
N LEU A 906 -33.67 28.36 -5.08
CA LEU A 906 -34.43 28.63 -3.86
C LEU A 906 -35.84 29.11 -4.25
N VAL A 907 -36.86 28.35 -3.87
CA VAL A 907 -38.27 28.63 -4.15
C VAL A 907 -38.89 29.49 -3.04
N LEU A 908 -38.56 29.19 -1.78
CA LEU A 908 -39.12 29.88 -0.61
C LEU A 908 -38.07 29.99 0.50
N GLY A 909 -38.00 31.16 1.13
CA GLY A 909 -37.11 31.47 2.25
C GLY A 909 -35.84 32.24 1.87
N PRO A 910 -34.91 32.45 2.83
CA PRO A 910 -34.93 31.91 4.20
C PRO A 910 -36.11 32.42 5.03
N ILE A 911 -36.82 31.50 5.69
CA ILE A 911 -37.87 31.83 6.66
C ILE A 911 -37.31 31.62 8.05
N THR A 912 -37.24 32.68 8.84
CA THR A 912 -36.89 32.59 10.27
C THR A 912 -38.04 31.93 11.02
N ALA A 913 -37.75 30.84 11.68
CA ALA A 913 -38.71 30.06 12.47
C ALA A 913 -38.22 29.98 13.92
N HIS A 914 -39.13 29.67 14.86
CA HIS A 914 -38.78 29.46 16.27
C HIS A 914 -37.97 30.63 16.87
N ASP A 915 -38.34 31.86 16.54
CA ASP A 915 -37.67 33.09 16.99
C ASP A 915 -36.16 33.16 16.66
N GLY A 916 -35.70 32.39 15.65
CA GLY A 916 -34.30 32.32 15.23
C GLY A 916 -33.44 31.31 16.01
N GLU A 917 -34.05 30.52 16.89
CA GLU A 917 -33.40 29.39 17.58
C GLU A 917 -33.22 28.19 16.64
N TRP A 918 -32.37 27.23 17.02
CA TRP A 918 -32.02 26.09 16.16
C TRP A 918 -33.22 25.22 15.75
N LEU A 919 -33.29 24.85 14.47
CA LEU A 919 -34.27 23.87 13.98
C LEU A 919 -33.65 22.47 13.90
N ASN A 920 -34.32 21.49 14.53
CA ASN A 920 -33.85 20.10 14.57
C ASN A 920 -34.43 19.23 13.45
N TRP A 921 -35.68 19.47 13.07
CA TRP A 921 -36.40 18.61 12.13
C TRP A 921 -37.41 19.40 11.30
N ILE A 922 -37.65 18.91 10.08
CA ILE A 922 -38.64 19.45 9.16
C ILE A 922 -39.41 18.30 8.49
N ALA A 923 -40.71 18.50 8.26
CA ALA A 923 -41.56 17.51 7.59
C ALA A 923 -42.60 18.18 6.68
N TYR A 924 -42.91 17.55 5.56
CA TYR A 924 -44.03 17.93 4.70
C TYR A 924 -45.29 17.16 5.10
N SER A 925 -46.46 17.80 4.97
CA SER A 925 -47.72 17.07 4.89
C SER A 925 -47.80 16.29 3.59
N ARG A 926 -48.56 15.19 3.57
CA ARG A 926 -48.68 14.34 2.38
C ARG A 926 -49.23 15.07 1.15
N GLU A 927 -50.12 16.04 1.37
CA GLU A 927 -50.68 16.91 0.33
C GLU A 927 -49.71 18.03 -0.10
N GLY A 928 -48.59 18.21 0.61
CA GLY A 928 -47.57 19.22 0.31
C GLY A 928 -47.97 20.67 0.63
N THR A 929 -49.15 20.87 1.20
CA THR A 929 -49.71 22.20 1.54
C THR A 929 -49.15 22.78 2.83
N HIS A 930 -48.63 21.93 3.72
CA HIS A 930 -48.14 22.33 5.03
C HIS A 930 -46.71 21.82 5.27
N ILE A 931 -45.91 22.61 5.98
CA ILE A 931 -44.61 22.23 6.52
C ILE A 931 -44.69 22.27 8.05
N ALA A 932 -44.14 21.27 8.73
CA ALA A 932 -43.94 21.27 10.17
C ALA A 932 -42.46 21.40 10.51
N THR A 933 -42.14 22.23 11.52
CA THR A 933 -40.77 22.39 12.03
C THR A 933 -40.70 22.14 13.53
N ALA A 934 -39.62 21.50 13.96
CA ALA A 934 -39.28 21.27 15.37
C ALA A 934 -38.13 22.20 15.79
N GLY A 935 -38.34 22.98 16.85
CA GLY A 935 -37.38 23.98 17.32
C GLY A 935 -36.77 23.68 18.69
N TYR A 936 -35.61 24.29 18.92
CA TYR A 936 -34.97 24.31 20.24
C TYR A 936 -35.74 25.14 21.28
N ASP A 937 -36.62 26.04 20.80
CA ASP A 937 -37.58 26.83 21.59
C ASP A 937 -38.70 26.00 22.26
N LYS A 938 -38.64 24.66 22.15
CA LYS A 938 -39.58 23.69 22.74
C LYS A 938 -40.95 23.65 22.06
N ARG A 939 -41.09 24.31 20.91
CA ARG A 939 -42.35 24.37 20.16
C ARG A 939 -42.26 23.54 18.89
N VAL A 940 -43.44 23.24 18.38
CA VAL A 940 -43.61 22.82 16.98
C VAL A 940 -44.36 23.93 16.25
N ALA A 941 -43.96 24.24 15.03
CA ALA A 941 -44.66 25.23 14.21
C ALA A 941 -45.14 24.60 12.90
N ILE A 942 -46.34 25.01 12.46
CA ILE A 942 -46.93 24.63 11.18
C ILE A 942 -46.93 25.86 10.28
N TRP A 943 -46.52 25.66 9.04
CA TRP A 943 -46.32 26.69 8.04
C TRP A 943 -47.08 26.34 6.78
N ASP A 944 -47.57 27.35 6.08
CA ASP A 944 -48.06 27.22 4.72
C ASP A 944 -46.87 27.00 3.77
N ALA A 945 -46.91 25.91 2.99
CA ALA A 945 -45.76 25.47 2.22
C ALA A 945 -45.45 26.32 0.97
N ASP A 946 -46.40 27.14 0.53
CA ASP A 946 -46.25 28.00 -0.66
C ASP A 946 -45.88 29.43 -0.29
N THR A 947 -46.52 29.98 0.75
CA THR A 947 -46.31 31.36 1.19
C THR A 947 -45.26 31.48 2.27
N GLY A 948 -45.00 30.42 3.03
CA GLY A 948 -44.12 30.45 4.19
C GLY A 948 -44.74 31.12 5.43
N ALA A 949 -46.03 31.43 5.39
CA ALA A 949 -46.72 32.01 6.53
C ALA A 949 -46.85 30.99 7.66
N GLN A 950 -46.54 31.40 8.88
CA GLN A 950 -46.79 30.57 10.05
C GLN A 950 -48.31 30.46 10.27
N LEU A 951 -48.83 29.25 10.24
CA LEU A 951 -50.24 28.96 10.45
C LEU A 951 -50.55 28.75 11.93
N ARG A 952 -49.71 27.96 12.62
CA ARG A 952 -49.88 27.62 14.04
C ARG A 952 -48.57 27.39 14.76
N ALA A 953 -48.60 27.57 16.08
CA ALA A 953 -47.56 27.17 17.01
C ALA A 953 -48.17 26.24 18.06
N MET A 954 -47.55 25.08 18.27
CA MET A 954 -47.99 24.05 19.19
C MET A 954 -47.05 24.04 20.38
N VAL A 955 -47.60 24.33 21.55
CA VAL A 955 -46.86 24.54 22.80
C VAL A 955 -47.28 23.48 23.81
N GLY A 956 -46.31 22.77 24.39
CA GLY A 956 -46.60 21.75 25.41
C GLY A 956 -45.40 20.88 25.81
N HIS A 957 -44.38 20.76 24.97
CA HIS A 957 -43.11 20.15 25.38
C HIS A 957 -42.36 21.05 26.37
N THR A 958 -41.64 20.42 27.32
CA THR A 958 -40.92 21.15 28.38
C THR A 958 -39.42 21.32 28.07
N ALA A 959 -38.95 20.64 27.03
CA ALA A 959 -37.58 20.68 26.50
C ALA A 959 -37.59 20.75 24.96
N PRO A 960 -36.43 20.98 24.31
CA PRO A 960 -36.30 21.09 22.86
C PRO A 960 -36.99 19.95 22.10
N VAL A 961 -37.74 20.30 21.04
CA VAL A 961 -38.37 19.31 20.18
C VAL A 961 -37.36 18.84 19.14
N MET A 962 -37.18 17.53 19.04
CA MET A 962 -36.13 16.91 18.25
C MET A 962 -36.62 16.41 16.90
N CYS A 963 -37.88 15.99 16.80
CA CYS A 963 -38.45 15.41 15.59
C CYS A 963 -39.96 15.60 15.51
N VAL A 964 -40.48 15.66 14.28
CA VAL A 964 -41.92 15.80 13.98
C VAL A 964 -42.30 14.96 12.76
N ALA A 965 -43.54 14.46 12.73
CA ALA A 965 -44.12 13.78 11.57
C ALA A 965 -45.63 13.99 11.48
N PHE A 966 -46.16 14.17 10.26
CA PHE A 966 -47.61 14.23 10.00
C PHE A 966 -48.22 12.83 9.94
N SER A 967 -49.49 12.74 10.34
CA SER A 967 -50.35 11.62 9.99
C SER A 967 -50.62 11.58 8.49
N GLU A 968 -51.01 10.42 7.98
CA GLU A 968 -51.30 10.19 6.57
C GLU A 968 -52.43 11.09 6.05
N ASP A 969 -53.43 11.35 6.89
CA ASP A 969 -54.55 12.27 6.61
C ASP A 969 -54.23 13.76 6.87
N ALA A 970 -53.02 14.08 7.34
CA ALA A 970 -52.56 15.41 7.75
C ALA A 970 -53.44 16.12 8.81
N THR A 971 -54.33 15.40 9.49
CA THR A 971 -55.15 15.95 10.58
C THR A 971 -54.43 15.95 11.92
N ARG A 972 -53.41 15.10 12.07
CA ARG A 972 -52.61 14.97 13.29
C ARG A 972 -51.12 15.14 13.01
N LEU A 973 -50.39 15.54 14.03
CA LEU A 973 -48.93 15.59 14.03
C LEU A 973 -48.42 14.87 15.28
N VAL A 974 -47.31 14.15 15.16
CA VAL A 974 -46.59 13.60 16.31
C VAL A 974 -45.24 14.32 16.46
N SER A 975 -44.82 14.57 17.69
CA SER A 975 -43.51 15.15 18.00
C SER A 975 -42.80 14.40 19.12
N GLY A 976 -41.48 14.26 18.99
CA GLY A 976 -40.59 13.72 20.02
C GLY A 976 -39.63 14.78 20.56
N SER A 977 -39.33 14.73 21.85
CA SER A 977 -38.61 15.79 22.55
C SER A 977 -37.50 15.26 23.48
N GLN A 978 -36.59 16.17 23.86
CA GLN A 978 -35.63 15.96 24.93
C GLN A 978 -36.27 15.84 26.31
N ASP A 979 -37.57 16.10 26.45
CA ASP A 979 -38.32 15.88 27.69
C ASP A 979 -38.72 14.41 27.90
N HIS A 980 -38.25 13.52 27.01
CA HIS A 980 -38.47 12.07 27.01
C HIS A 980 -39.91 11.66 26.69
N THR A 981 -40.75 12.60 26.25
CA THR A 981 -42.14 12.34 25.89
C THR A 981 -42.41 12.52 24.40
N ILE A 982 -43.42 11.79 23.93
CA ILE A 982 -43.99 11.97 22.60
C ILE A 982 -45.36 12.62 22.77
N ARG A 983 -45.68 13.60 21.94
CA ARG A 983 -46.98 14.27 21.93
C ARG A 983 -47.66 14.11 20.58
N ILE A 984 -48.97 13.94 20.61
CA ILE A 984 -49.85 13.94 19.44
C ILE A 984 -50.59 15.27 19.45
N TRP A 985 -50.70 15.92 18.30
CA TRP A 985 -51.31 17.22 18.14
C TRP A 985 -52.41 17.15 17.10
N ASP A 986 -53.48 17.89 17.33
CA ASP A 986 -54.47 18.17 16.31
C ASP A 986 -53.94 19.30 15.42
N VAL A 987 -53.76 19.02 14.13
CA VAL A 987 -53.16 19.97 13.19
C VAL A 987 -54.07 21.17 13.02
N ALA A 988 -55.40 21.05 13.15
CA ALA A 988 -56.38 22.11 12.91
C ALA A 988 -56.50 23.13 14.06
N SER A 989 -56.44 22.67 15.30
CA SER A 989 -56.53 23.50 16.51
C SER A 989 -55.15 23.87 17.06
N GLY A 990 -54.13 23.04 16.84
CA GLY A 990 -52.82 23.15 17.48
C GLY A 990 -52.77 22.64 18.92
N GLU A 991 -53.85 22.02 19.40
CA GLU A 991 -53.93 21.47 20.75
C GLU A 991 -53.33 20.05 20.83
N CYS A 992 -52.82 19.70 22.00
CA CYS A 992 -52.31 18.36 22.27
C CYS A 992 -53.48 17.38 22.46
N ILE A 993 -53.47 16.27 21.72
CA ILE A 993 -54.46 15.19 21.84
C ILE A 993 -53.96 14.19 22.89
N GLY A 994 -54.71 14.06 23.98
CA GLY A 994 -54.40 13.10 25.05
C GLY A 994 -53.18 13.47 25.90
N GLU A 995 -52.78 12.54 26.77
CA GLU A 995 -51.61 12.67 27.63
C GLU A 995 -50.31 12.33 26.87
N PRO A 996 -49.14 12.90 27.27
CA PRO A 996 -47.86 12.58 26.64
C PRO A 996 -47.50 11.10 26.79
N LEU A 997 -47.04 10.47 25.70
CA LEU A 997 -46.56 9.09 25.74
C LEU A 997 -45.17 9.07 26.40
N ALA A 998 -45.10 8.55 27.64
CA ALA A 998 -43.93 8.66 28.50
C ALA A 998 -43.38 7.28 28.92
N ARG A 999 -42.67 6.62 27.99
CA ARG A 999 -41.92 5.38 28.28
C ARG A 999 -40.41 5.54 28.17
N HIS A 1000 -39.97 6.36 27.22
CA HIS A 1000 -38.56 6.58 26.98
C HIS A 1000 -37.90 7.25 28.18
N THR A 1001 -36.64 6.90 28.42
CA THR A 1001 -35.88 7.40 29.59
C THR A 1001 -34.83 8.43 29.22
N ARG A 1002 -34.67 8.67 27.91
CA ARG A 1002 -33.75 9.65 27.31
C ARG A 1002 -34.40 10.32 26.10
N TRP A 1003 -33.61 11.13 25.40
CA TRP A 1003 -34.08 11.94 24.27
C TRP A 1003 -34.64 11.08 23.14
N ILE A 1004 -35.76 11.55 22.58
CA ILE A 1004 -36.36 10.94 21.40
C ILE A 1004 -35.72 11.56 20.16
N HIS A 1005 -35.27 10.74 19.23
CA HIS A 1005 -34.53 11.19 18.04
C HIS A 1005 -35.34 11.16 16.75
N ALA A 1006 -36.28 10.21 16.60
CA ALA A 1006 -37.17 10.15 15.45
C ALA A 1006 -38.55 9.60 15.86
N VAL A 1007 -39.59 10.10 15.18
CA VAL A 1007 -40.97 9.62 15.30
C VAL A 1007 -41.59 9.50 13.91
N CYS A 1008 -42.51 8.55 13.73
CA CYS A 1008 -43.35 8.48 12.54
C CYS A 1008 -44.68 7.77 12.83
N PHE A 1009 -45.68 8.04 11.99
CA PHE A 1009 -46.91 7.26 11.93
C PHE A 1009 -46.71 6.03 11.03
N GLY A 1010 -47.34 4.92 11.42
CA GLY A 1010 -47.55 3.77 10.53
C GLY A 1010 -48.75 3.97 9.61
N PRO A 1011 -48.88 3.18 8.52
CA PRO A 1011 -49.98 3.32 7.57
C PRO A 1011 -51.37 3.26 8.23
N GLY A 1012 -52.27 4.12 7.79
CA GLY A 1012 -53.60 4.28 8.37
C GLY A 1012 -53.62 4.86 9.78
N ASP A 1013 -52.52 5.46 10.24
CA ASP A 1013 -52.39 6.24 11.48
C ASP A 1013 -52.85 5.52 12.77
N LYS A 1014 -52.75 4.19 12.77
CA LYS A 1014 -53.07 3.33 13.92
C LYS A 1014 -51.90 3.16 14.86
N ARG A 1015 -50.68 3.31 14.37
CA ARG A 1015 -49.44 3.08 15.13
C ARG A 1015 -48.52 4.30 15.08
N ILE A 1016 -47.85 4.58 16.19
CA ILE A 1016 -46.75 5.54 16.27
C ILE A 1016 -45.48 4.77 16.60
N PHE A 1017 -44.40 5.10 15.92
CA PHE A 1017 -43.07 4.55 16.19
C PHE A 1017 -42.20 5.66 16.76
N SER A 1018 -41.36 5.33 17.74
CA SER A 1018 -40.41 6.28 18.32
C SER A 1018 -39.06 5.65 18.62
N SER A 1019 -37.99 6.30 18.20
CA SER A 1019 -36.61 5.89 18.51
C SER A 1019 -35.97 6.83 19.54
N SER A 1020 -35.12 6.28 20.41
CA SER A 1020 -34.56 7.03 21.54
C SER A 1020 -33.09 6.74 21.81
N GLU A 1021 -32.47 7.70 22.47
CA GLU A 1021 -31.13 7.61 23.03
C GLU A 1021 -31.00 6.53 24.13
N ASP A 1022 -32.11 6.04 24.66
CA ASP A 1022 -32.14 4.92 25.61
C ASP A 1022 -31.89 3.55 24.96
N SER A 1023 -31.51 3.51 23.69
CA SER A 1023 -31.22 2.30 22.89
C SER A 1023 -32.45 1.48 22.51
N THR A 1024 -33.64 2.06 22.66
CA THR A 1024 -34.92 1.40 22.37
C THR A 1024 -35.70 2.06 21.25
N ILE A 1025 -36.54 1.24 20.60
CA ILE A 1025 -37.63 1.71 19.75
C ILE A 1025 -38.95 1.24 20.36
N CYS A 1026 -39.87 2.18 20.60
CA CYS A 1026 -41.21 1.88 21.09
C CYS A 1026 -42.23 1.97 19.95
N ILE A 1027 -43.23 1.09 19.99
CA ILE A 1027 -44.37 1.10 19.07
C ILE A 1027 -45.65 1.23 19.89
N TRP A 1028 -46.43 2.25 19.54
CA TRP A 1028 -47.59 2.70 20.30
C TRP A 1028 -48.85 2.53 19.47
N ASP A 1029 -49.94 2.12 20.12
CA ASP A 1029 -51.26 2.23 19.55
C ASP A 1029 -51.74 3.69 19.65
N THR A 1030 -52.16 4.25 18.53
CA THR A 1030 -52.51 5.68 18.43
C THR A 1030 -53.85 6.00 19.09
N GLN A 1031 -54.74 5.01 19.21
CA GLN A 1031 -56.06 5.19 19.80
C GLN A 1031 -56.04 5.01 21.32
N THR A 1032 -55.32 4.00 21.82
CA THR A 1032 -55.23 3.70 23.26
C THR A 1032 -54.05 4.37 23.94
N SER A 1033 -53.07 4.89 23.18
CA SER A 1033 -51.82 5.47 23.72
C SER A 1033 -50.98 4.49 24.54
N THR A 1034 -51.11 3.19 24.29
CA THR A 1034 -50.37 2.12 24.98
C THR A 1034 -49.33 1.47 24.06
N LEU A 1035 -48.29 0.87 24.65
CA LEU A 1035 -47.34 0.06 23.89
C LEU A 1035 -48.01 -1.19 23.33
N ILE A 1036 -47.67 -1.55 22.09
CA ILE A 1036 -48.20 -2.73 21.41
C ILE A 1036 -47.41 -3.98 21.82
N PHE A 1037 -46.08 -3.87 21.94
CA PHE A 1037 -45.20 -4.93 22.43
C PHE A 1037 -43.97 -4.33 23.13
N GLU A 1038 -43.13 -5.20 23.71
CA GLU A 1038 -41.89 -4.80 24.41
C GLU A 1038 -40.94 -4.00 23.49
N PRO A 1039 -40.30 -2.92 23.99
CA PRO A 1039 -39.45 -2.07 23.16
C PRO A 1039 -38.31 -2.84 22.47
N LEU A 1040 -38.10 -2.57 21.19
CA LEU A 1040 -37.04 -3.20 20.39
C LEU A 1040 -35.68 -2.67 20.83
N GLN A 1041 -34.70 -3.55 21.08
CA GLN A 1041 -33.39 -3.22 21.63
C GLN A 1041 -32.27 -3.27 20.58
N ILE A 1042 -31.39 -2.25 20.59
CA ILE A 1042 -30.26 -2.12 19.64
C ILE A 1042 -28.89 -2.14 20.33
N ASN A 1043 -28.84 -2.24 21.67
CA ASN A 1043 -27.61 -2.15 22.51
C ASN A 1043 -26.81 -0.84 22.37
N HIS A 1044 -27.25 0.08 21.52
CA HIS A 1044 -26.66 1.39 21.26
C HIS A 1044 -27.78 2.40 21.01
N LYS A 1045 -27.49 3.68 21.25
CA LYS A 1045 -28.43 4.80 21.03
C LYS A 1045 -28.99 4.74 19.62
N VAL A 1046 -30.31 4.91 19.49
CA VAL A 1046 -31.01 4.88 18.21
C VAL A 1046 -31.21 6.33 17.75
N LEU A 1047 -30.48 6.72 16.71
CA LEU A 1047 -30.37 8.14 16.29
C LEU A 1047 -31.28 8.48 15.12
N SER A 1048 -31.71 7.47 14.35
CA SER A 1048 -32.57 7.66 13.18
C SER A 1048 -33.42 6.43 12.94
N MET A 1049 -34.59 6.62 12.32
CA MET A 1049 -35.56 5.56 12.07
C MET A 1049 -36.41 5.91 10.85
N ALA A 1050 -36.75 4.91 10.03
CA ALA A 1050 -37.68 5.05 8.93
C ALA A 1050 -38.51 3.77 8.78
N LEU A 1051 -39.79 3.95 8.42
CA LEU A 1051 -40.71 2.86 8.12
C LEU A 1051 -40.82 2.69 6.60
N SER A 1052 -40.95 1.45 6.13
CA SER A 1052 -41.22 1.18 4.73
C SER A 1052 -42.59 1.71 4.33
N PRO A 1053 -42.81 2.06 3.04
CA PRO A 1053 -44.08 2.61 2.57
C PRO A 1053 -45.30 1.72 2.82
N ASP A 1054 -45.12 0.41 2.87
CA ASP A 1054 -46.16 -0.57 3.20
C ASP A 1054 -46.39 -0.76 4.72
N GLY A 1055 -45.57 -0.12 5.55
CA GLY A 1055 -45.64 -0.17 7.01
C GLY A 1055 -45.12 -1.44 7.65
N LYS A 1056 -44.56 -2.38 6.88
CA LYS A 1056 -44.19 -3.72 7.36
C LYS A 1056 -42.77 -3.82 7.87
N ARG A 1057 -41.87 -2.93 7.44
CA ARG A 1057 -40.44 -3.01 7.75
C ARG A 1057 -39.96 -1.71 8.37
N LEU A 1058 -39.26 -1.84 9.48
CA LEU A 1058 -38.69 -0.73 10.23
C LEU A 1058 -37.18 -0.79 10.12
N VAL A 1059 -36.54 0.29 9.66
CA VAL A 1059 -35.08 0.41 9.66
C VAL A 1059 -34.65 1.47 10.66
N ALA A 1060 -33.56 1.21 11.38
CA ALA A 1060 -32.98 2.16 12.32
C ALA A 1060 -31.46 2.26 12.19
N GLY A 1061 -30.96 3.47 12.40
CA GLY A 1061 -29.54 3.80 12.47
C GLY A 1061 -29.11 4.06 13.91
N SER A 1062 -27.90 3.61 14.26
CA SER A 1062 -27.39 3.69 15.64
C SER A 1062 -26.11 4.51 15.77
N GLN A 1063 -25.77 4.85 17.02
CA GLN A 1063 -24.51 5.54 17.35
C GLN A 1063 -23.26 4.73 16.95
N SER A 1064 -23.33 3.41 16.94
CA SER A 1064 -22.15 2.57 16.62
C SER A 1064 -21.87 2.45 15.11
N GLY A 1065 -22.73 3.04 14.26
CA GLY A 1065 -22.66 2.87 12.82
C GLY A 1065 -23.49 1.71 12.27
N LYS A 1066 -24.14 0.93 13.15
CA LYS A 1066 -25.00 -0.19 12.74
C LYS A 1066 -26.32 0.30 12.17
N ILE A 1067 -26.76 -0.38 11.12
CA ILE A 1067 -28.10 -0.29 10.52
C ILE A 1067 -28.78 -1.63 10.74
N VAL A 1068 -30.00 -1.59 11.23
CA VAL A 1068 -30.72 -2.76 11.72
C VAL A 1068 -32.19 -2.66 11.32
N MET A 1069 -32.82 -3.81 11.07
CA MET A 1069 -34.17 -3.89 10.53
C MET A 1069 -35.05 -4.84 11.33
N TRP A 1070 -36.32 -4.51 11.44
CA TRP A 1070 -37.36 -5.34 12.06
C TRP A 1070 -38.59 -5.41 11.18
N ASP A 1071 -39.32 -6.50 11.37
CA ASP A 1071 -40.73 -6.57 11.00
C ASP A 1071 -41.53 -5.69 11.97
N ALA A 1072 -42.20 -4.68 11.44
CA ALA A 1072 -42.91 -3.66 12.19
C ALA A 1072 -44.24 -4.17 12.79
N GLU A 1073 -44.72 -5.35 12.37
CA GLU A 1073 -45.94 -5.96 12.88
C GLU A 1073 -45.69 -6.89 14.05
N THR A 1074 -44.62 -7.67 13.96
CA THR A 1074 -44.26 -8.71 14.93
C THR A 1074 -43.16 -8.27 15.89
N GLY A 1075 -42.37 -7.25 15.53
CA GLY A 1075 -41.17 -6.86 16.26
C GLY A 1075 -39.98 -7.81 16.05
N ALA A 1076 -40.10 -8.79 15.16
CA ALA A 1076 -39.03 -9.74 14.88
C ALA A 1076 -37.86 -9.06 14.14
N ALA A 1077 -36.63 -9.33 14.57
CA ALA A 1077 -35.44 -8.83 13.88
C ALA A 1077 -35.29 -9.48 12.50
N ILE A 1078 -35.08 -8.65 11.47
CA ILE A 1078 -34.81 -9.10 10.10
C ILE A 1078 -33.29 -9.06 9.90
N SER A 1079 -32.69 -10.21 9.59
CA SER A 1079 -31.27 -10.29 9.27
C SER A 1079 -31.00 -9.59 7.93
N THR A 1080 -30.06 -8.65 7.93
CA THR A 1080 -29.72 -7.85 6.75
C THR A 1080 -28.22 -7.84 6.51
N PRO A 1081 -27.76 -7.88 5.25
CA PRO A 1081 -26.33 -7.86 4.90
C PRO A 1081 -25.72 -6.45 4.91
N PHE A 1082 -26.29 -5.50 5.65
CA PHE A 1082 -25.81 -4.12 5.70
C PHE A 1082 -24.38 -4.08 6.25
N ARG A 1083 -23.56 -3.23 5.64
CA ARG A 1083 -22.24 -2.92 6.19
C ARG A 1083 -22.38 -1.78 7.18
N ASP A 1084 -21.71 -1.90 8.31
CA ASP A 1084 -21.69 -0.84 9.30
C ASP A 1084 -20.97 0.41 8.76
N HIS A 1085 -21.51 1.58 9.09
CA HIS A 1085 -20.82 2.85 8.89
C HIS A 1085 -19.63 2.98 9.85
N GLY A 1086 -18.66 3.84 9.48
CA GLY A 1086 -17.48 4.09 10.32
C GLY A 1086 -17.76 4.98 11.54
N ALA A 1087 -18.96 5.56 11.63
CA ALA A 1087 -19.42 6.44 12.70
C ALA A 1087 -20.96 6.45 12.80
N GLU A 1088 -21.51 7.34 13.63
CA GLU A 1088 -22.95 7.45 13.96
C GLU A 1088 -23.85 7.62 12.73
N VAL A 1089 -24.96 6.87 12.65
CA VAL A 1089 -25.95 6.98 11.56
C VAL A 1089 -27.06 7.96 11.95
N TRP A 1090 -26.96 9.21 11.49
CA TRP A 1090 -27.87 10.30 11.83
C TRP A 1090 -29.15 10.38 10.99
N GLY A 1091 -29.20 9.70 9.84
CA GLY A 1091 -30.41 9.63 9.01
C GLY A 1091 -30.55 8.30 8.30
N VAL A 1092 -31.78 7.83 8.15
CA VAL A 1092 -32.14 6.68 7.31
C VAL A 1092 -33.44 7.00 6.57
N ALA A 1093 -33.59 6.48 5.34
CA ALA A 1093 -34.79 6.68 4.54
C ALA A 1093 -35.06 5.48 3.62
N PHE A 1094 -36.34 5.15 3.41
CA PHE A 1094 -36.77 4.23 2.37
C PHE A 1094 -37.09 4.99 1.07
N SER A 1095 -36.85 4.36 -0.08
CA SER A 1095 -37.43 4.81 -1.34
C SER A 1095 -38.95 4.60 -1.35
N LEU A 1096 -39.67 5.37 -2.18
CA LEU A 1096 -41.14 5.29 -2.27
C LEU A 1096 -41.69 3.90 -2.62
N ASN A 1097 -40.92 3.08 -3.33
CA ASN A 1097 -41.27 1.71 -3.67
C ASN A 1097 -40.86 0.69 -2.58
N GLY A 1098 -40.19 1.14 -1.52
CA GLY A 1098 -39.70 0.30 -0.41
C GLY A 1098 -38.53 -0.61 -0.77
N HIS A 1099 -37.98 -0.54 -1.98
CA HIS A 1099 -36.93 -1.44 -2.45
C HIS A 1099 -35.51 -0.96 -2.15
N LYS A 1100 -35.32 0.30 -1.79
CA LYS A 1100 -34.01 0.86 -1.45
C LYS A 1100 -34.04 1.55 -0.10
N ILE A 1101 -32.90 1.51 0.59
CA ILE A 1101 -32.66 2.25 1.82
C ILE A 1101 -31.44 3.13 1.60
N ALA A 1102 -31.50 4.36 2.08
CA ALA A 1102 -30.35 5.25 2.20
C ALA A 1102 -30.03 5.48 3.67
N SER A 1103 -28.76 5.61 4.00
CA SER A 1103 -28.28 5.94 5.35
C SER A 1103 -27.26 7.08 5.30
N ALA A 1104 -27.43 8.10 6.13
CA ALA A 1104 -26.53 9.22 6.31
C ALA A 1104 -25.73 9.05 7.60
N SER A 1105 -24.42 9.28 7.52
CA SER A 1105 -23.51 9.05 8.64
C SER A 1105 -22.57 10.21 8.90
N ARG A 1106 -22.17 10.29 10.17
CA ARG A 1106 -21.10 11.13 10.70
C ARG A 1106 -19.71 10.78 10.15
N ASP A 1107 -19.58 9.72 9.36
CA ASP A 1107 -18.33 9.42 8.64
C ASP A 1107 -18.20 10.20 7.32
N GLY A 1108 -19.14 11.11 7.04
CA GLY A 1108 -19.19 11.92 5.82
C GLY A 1108 -19.66 11.13 4.60
N THR A 1109 -20.30 9.97 4.79
CA THR A 1109 -20.75 9.10 3.70
C THR A 1109 -22.25 8.82 3.73
N ILE A 1110 -22.78 8.44 2.56
CA ILE A 1110 -24.14 7.96 2.40
C ILE A 1110 -24.10 6.49 1.92
N GLY A 1111 -24.70 5.59 2.69
CA GLY A 1111 -24.89 4.20 2.30
C GLY A 1111 -26.16 4.05 1.46
N LEU A 1112 -26.11 3.20 0.43
CA LEU A 1112 -27.27 2.78 -0.35
C LEU A 1112 -27.41 1.26 -0.25
N TRP A 1113 -28.61 0.79 0.06
CA TRP A 1113 -28.89 -0.62 0.35
C TRP A 1113 -30.12 -1.08 -0.41
N ASP A 1114 -30.13 -2.36 -0.81
CA ASP A 1114 -31.31 -3.00 -1.34
C ASP A 1114 -32.17 -3.60 -0.21
N ALA A 1115 -33.48 -3.40 -0.31
CA ALA A 1115 -34.49 -3.83 0.63
C ALA A 1115 -35.57 -4.69 -0.06
N THR A 1116 -35.20 -5.57 -0.98
CA THR A 1116 -36.12 -6.56 -1.59
C THR A 1116 -36.09 -7.92 -0.85
N ASP A 1117 -37.26 -8.54 -0.67
CA ASP A 1117 -37.48 -9.74 0.16
C ASP A 1117 -37.13 -11.07 -0.54
N HIS A 1118 -35.89 -11.24 -1.05
CA HIS A 1118 -35.46 -12.52 -1.65
C HIS A 1118 -34.53 -13.35 -0.78
N TRP A 1119 -34.52 -13.10 0.53
CA TRP A 1119 -33.78 -13.92 1.50
C TRP A 1119 -34.59 -15.16 1.88
N LYS A 1120 -34.37 -16.29 1.18
CA LYS A 1120 -34.92 -17.58 1.60
C LYS A 1120 -34.25 -18.07 2.89
N ARG A 1121 -35.08 -18.22 3.93
CA ARG A 1121 -34.84 -18.96 5.17
C ARG A 1121 -34.51 -20.42 4.86
N TYR A 1122 -33.43 -20.95 5.45
CA TYR A 1122 -33.26 -22.39 5.65
C TYR A 1122 -33.44 -22.64 7.15
N ASP A 1123 -34.60 -23.19 7.50
CA ASP A 1123 -34.85 -23.73 8.83
C ASP A 1123 -33.97 -24.97 9.05
N ILE A 1124 -33.33 -25.03 10.21
CA ILE A 1124 -33.03 -26.29 10.91
C ILE A 1124 -33.77 -26.17 12.23
N ASP A 1125 -34.72 -27.10 12.42
CA ASP A 1125 -35.60 -27.21 13.57
C ASP A 1125 -34.84 -27.50 14.88
N ASP A 1126 -35.56 -27.18 15.96
CA ASP A 1126 -35.27 -27.25 17.39
C ASP A 1126 -34.84 -28.62 17.96
N GLU A 1127 -34.43 -28.55 19.24
CA GLU A 1127 -34.13 -29.59 20.25
C GLU A 1127 -32.63 -29.97 20.35
N ASP A 1128 -31.88 -29.65 21.42
CA ASP A 1128 -32.20 -29.94 22.82
C ASP A 1128 -31.67 -28.90 23.83
N VAL A 1129 -32.46 -28.77 24.89
CA VAL A 1129 -32.27 -27.99 26.12
C VAL A 1129 -31.25 -28.67 27.06
N GLN A 1130 -30.34 -27.91 27.68
CA GLN A 1130 -30.14 -27.90 29.15
C GLN A 1130 -29.16 -26.82 29.65
N LYS A 1131 -29.77 -25.85 30.38
CA LYS A 1131 -29.35 -25.20 31.63
C LYS A 1131 -28.04 -25.67 32.30
N ASP A 1132 -27.17 -24.75 32.75
CA ASP A 1132 -27.19 -24.10 34.10
C ASP A 1132 -26.02 -23.09 34.26
N ASP A 1133 -26.31 -22.01 35.00
CA ASP A 1133 -25.50 -21.12 35.87
C ASP A 1133 -24.12 -20.56 35.44
N ASP A 1134 -24.07 -19.24 35.13
CA ASP A 1134 -23.47 -18.12 35.91
C ASP A 1134 -23.31 -16.84 35.05
#